data_AF-D8G189-F1
#
_entry.id   AF-D8G189-F1
#
_cell.length_a   1.000
_cell.length_b   1.000
_cell.length_c   1.000
_cell.angle_alpha   90.00
_cell.angle_beta   90.00
_cell.angle_gamma   90.00
#
_symmetry.space_group_name_H-M   'P 1'
#
loop_
_entity.id
_entity.type
_entity.pdbx_description
1 polymer ?
#
loop_
_entity_poly.entity_id
_entity_poly.type
_entity_poly.pdbx_seq_one_letter_code
_entity_poly.pdbx_strand_id
1 'polypeptide(L)'
;MDKKKLKQLAIEPNGKVVKEQLNPSLPQIAPSSFPEYSILPLATAIPMVEAATLDYPEIDWQHTTFTLSRFAYLHQLGGKMVLESPLSKFRITLFDSQASAIISLLSQSQTITTISVAFPHIETETIQKFIHLLLATQFLSIEPEPLKLELWEFHNLLFHSRSRDGRHDYQTASIEHWEQRELFPIVKPPMSEKIIPLFRPNLELLAQTDSSLTQAIETRQSIREYDDYPITIEQLGELLYRCARVTEVYQMEEVGEVSRRPYPCGGARYELEIYPVVQQCEGLDAGLYHYDPLNHQLEQIADYNPEVAALIADARLSSGEQDTPQVLLIITARFGRLFCKYKSLAYALVLKHVGVLYENLYLVATDMNLAPCALGAGNSDRFAQITGLDYYEESAVGEFMLGSISRKVEAQGREGAGEQESREAGEQGSIESKGSTSFTSSNLVVPNLTNFITPSAAPMNNADKLPGLYDLWAHTKGDHEITIVILDGNADLERSCFQGANISKIFPYWHETPEPIALEYYEAFLEIEKSGEKGEAKAKKLQAAVPEAILNRLKGNFHATHIISTIIGQHGSPVPGIAPRCRAINIPINTTGDNGEFISPINLTRAFELAMKLGANIIHCAACCATQTGIAHDLLARAVKNCQDNNILIVAPTGNDKGECWCIPAILPGVLGAGMMKDNGKPANYSNWGGNYQHDGILAPGENILGAQPTTEETKLSQGTSCAAPIVTGVSALFLSLQLQRGEKPNAEAVRQAILNSAIPCDPEEIEEPERCLRGKLNIPGAYQLLTGKELTPVQSHSEIVIQANSESPLKRTENPIESPLTSSINASNRPEIPSVEASINSPFEQASAMNYRIDSPANSGTVQPSNTTVANLTLSQPAEGITPSATSKLVYALGTIGYDFGSEARRDTFKQLMPAFEIDGTVIPPNPYDASQMVDYLSQNPSEAKALIWTLNQELTPIYVLEPRQGFAADVYEILIMMLAGQIEPEDSDDFIERVSIPAKTTDKTVQLFSGQEIPVITLINIRGMYGWKINNLVEAALQSVASQAPQVDEIAMRKALTSFVNKVYFEFQNLGQTSKDRALNFSVTNAFQAASSFAEAISRGMQLDTIEVEKSPFCRINSDCWDVILKFFDSENGLRAKRVYRFTVDVSDRIPVTLGEVRSWSVPK
;
A
#
# COMPACT_ATOMS: atom_id res chain seq x y z
N MET A 1 43.64 -32.84 13.49
CA MET A 1 44.39 -33.97 12.88
C MET A 1 44.68 -33.59 11.42
N ASP A 2 45.94 -33.62 10.98
CA ASP A 2 46.35 -33.17 9.62
C ASP A 2 45.64 -34.00 8.53
N LYS A 3 44.99 -33.34 7.54
CA LYS A 3 44.30 -34.01 6.42
C LYS A 3 45.23 -34.97 5.66
N LYS A 4 46.55 -34.71 5.65
CA LYS A 4 47.55 -35.64 5.10
C LYS A 4 47.73 -36.89 5.96
N LYS A 5 47.69 -36.78 7.29
CA LYS A 5 47.79 -37.93 8.21
C LYS A 5 46.52 -38.78 8.22
N LEU A 6 45.33 -38.20 8.09
CA LEU A 6 44.08 -38.95 7.93
C LEU A 6 44.06 -39.78 6.63
N LYS A 7 44.63 -39.24 5.54
CA LYS A 7 44.84 -40.01 4.29
C LYS A 7 45.91 -41.11 4.43
N GLN A 8 46.92 -40.93 5.30
CA GLN A 8 47.97 -41.92 5.52
C GLN A 8 47.58 -43.05 6.49
N LEU A 9 46.73 -42.79 7.49
CA LEU A 9 46.24 -43.81 8.43
C LEU A 9 45.24 -44.80 7.80
N ALA A 10 44.75 -44.53 6.58
CA ALA A 10 43.89 -45.41 5.80
C ALA A 10 44.68 -46.42 4.91
N ILE A 11 45.90 -46.79 5.32
CA ILE A 11 46.76 -47.73 4.58
C ILE A 11 47.07 -48.93 5.47
N GLU A 12 46.46 -50.08 5.17
CA GLU A 12 46.80 -51.39 5.76
C GLU A 12 48.16 -51.92 5.24
N PRO A 13 48.81 -52.87 5.95
CA PRO A 13 50.22 -53.25 5.73
C PRO A 13 50.58 -53.88 4.37
N ASN A 14 49.63 -54.02 3.44
CA ASN A 14 49.82 -54.70 2.15
C ASN A 14 49.86 -53.75 0.93
N GLY A 15 50.02 -52.43 1.13
CA GLY A 15 50.42 -51.50 0.06
C GLY A 15 49.44 -51.30 -1.10
N LYS A 16 48.19 -51.76 -1.00
CA LYS A 16 47.12 -51.40 -1.94
C LYS A 16 46.48 -50.07 -1.51
N VAL A 17 46.50 -49.09 -2.40
CA VAL A 17 45.71 -47.85 -2.26
C VAL A 17 44.24 -48.22 -2.34
N VAL A 18 43.52 -48.14 -1.22
CA VAL A 18 42.04 -48.15 -1.21
C VAL A 18 41.61 -46.80 -1.79
N LYS A 19 41.34 -46.76 -3.09
CA LYS A 19 40.99 -45.52 -3.81
C LYS A 19 39.49 -45.21 -3.79
N GLU A 20 38.66 -46.06 -3.20
CA GLU A 20 37.21 -45.86 -3.07
C GLU A 20 36.76 -46.47 -1.74
N GLN A 21 35.87 -45.79 -1.00
CA GLN A 21 35.39 -46.10 0.37
C GLN A 21 36.16 -45.46 1.54
N LEU A 22 36.31 -44.14 1.52
CA LEU A 22 35.93 -43.37 2.72
C LEU A 22 34.50 -42.89 2.48
N ASN A 23 33.57 -43.80 2.77
CA ASN A 23 32.15 -43.53 2.83
C ASN A 23 31.92 -42.34 3.80
N PRO A 24 30.97 -41.40 3.56
CA PRO A 24 30.56 -40.42 4.56
C PRO A 24 29.73 -41.04 5.70
N SER A 25 29.87 -42.35 5.94
CA SER A 25 29.48 -43.00 7.19
C SER A 25 30.72 -43.12 8.09
N LEU A 26 31.23 -41.96 8.52
CA LEU A 26 31.56 -41.84 9.94
C LEU A 26 30.28 -42.26 10.70
N PRO A 27 30.35 -43.12 11.73
CA PRO A 27 29.17 -43.45 12.53
C PRO A 27 28.50 -42.13 12.89
N GLN A 28 27.19 -42.02 12.69
CA GLN A 28 26.38 -40.83 12.99
C GLN A 28 26.89 -40.16 14.27
N ILE A 29 27.82 -39.22 14.12
CA ILE A 29 28.11 -38.25 15.13
C ILE A 29 26.82 -37.45 15.16
N ALA A 30 26.29 -37.20 16.35
CA ALA A 30 25.07 -36.44 16.55
C ALA A 30 25.02 -35.23 15.58
N PRO A 31 23.84 -34.75 15.14
CA PRO A 31 23.68 -33.76 14.05
C PRO A 31 24.35 -32.38 14.24
N SER A 32 25.33 -32.24 15.12
CA SER A 32 25.79 -31.01 15.75
C SER A 32 27.29 -30.72 15.66
N SER A 33 28.10 -31.41 14.85
CA SER A 33 29.56 -31.12 14.78
C SER A 33 30.04 -30.79 13.37
N PHE A 34 30.08 -29.49 13.05
CA PHE A 34 30.79 -28.94 11.90
C PHE A 34 32.32 -29.16 12.06
N PRO A 35 33.09 -29.24 10.96
CA PRO A 35 34.53 -29.46 11.06
C PRO A 35 35.21 -28.31 11.81
N GLU A 36 35.94 -28.65 12.88
CA GLU A 36 36.78 -27.74 13.65
C GLU A 36 38.17 -27.57 13.00
N TYR A 37 38.76 -26.38 13.13
CA TYR A 37 40.05 -26.04 12.53
C TYR A 37 41.09 -25.70 13.59
N SER A 38 42.03 -26.62 13.82
CA SER A 38 43.01 -26.52 14.90
C SER A 38 44.42 -26.16 14.39
N ILE A 39 45.03 -25.16 15.03
CA ILE A 39 46.48 -24.89 14.98
C ILE A 39 47.03 -25.24 16.36
N LEU A 40 47.41 -26.50 16.54
CA LEU A 40 47.91 -26.97 17.83
C LEU A 40 49.39 -26.54 18.02
N PRO A 41 49.80 -26.18 19.25
CA PRO A 41 49.01 -26.18 20.49
C PRO A 41 48.19 -24.91 20.73
N LEU A 42 48.21 -23.92 19.83
CA LEU A 42 47.69 -22.58 20.09
C LEU A 42 46.16 -22.50 20.22
N ALA A 43 45.42 -22.93 19.20
CA ALA A 43 44.00 -22.59 19.09
C ALA A 43 43.17 -23.57 18.23
N THR A 44 41.85 -23.52 18.38
CA THR A 44 40.89 -24.19 17.48
C THR A 44 39.70 -23.29 17.18
N ALA A 45 39.42 -23.07 15.90
CA ALA A 45 38.21 -22.40 15.42
C ALA A 45 37.05 -23.39 15.29
N ILE A 46 35.95 -23.05 15.95
CA ILE A 46 34.72 -23.82 16.05
C ILE A 46 33.63 -23.04 15.32
N PRO A 47 33.02 -23.61 14.26
CA PRO A 47 31.84 -23.01 13.62
C PRO A 47 30.68 -22.91 14.60
N MET A 48 30.07 -21.73 14.74
CA MET A 48 28.89 -21.53 15.57
C MET A 48 27.58 -21.71 14.80
N VAL A 49 27.62 -21.73 13.46
CA VAL A 49 26.43 -21.87 12.60
C VAL A 49 26.78 -22.65 11.34
N GLU A 50 25.76 -23.24 10.70
CA GLU A 50 25.92 -24.05 9.48
C GLU A 50 26.49 -23.26 8.31
N ALA A 51 26.10 -21.99 8.17
CA ALA A 51 26.57 -21.12 7.10
C ALA A 51 27.99 -20.57 7.32
N ALA A 52 28.78 -21.13 8.24
CA ALA A 52 30.15 -20.71 8.52
C ALA A 52 31.12 -21.27 7.46
N THR A 53 31.82 -20.37 6.77
CA THR A 53 32.79 -20.70 5.72
C THR A 53 34.12 -20.02 6.01
N LEU A 54 35.23 -20.72 5.77
CA LEU A 54 36.56 -20.11 5.81
C LEU A 54 36.94 -19.60 4.43
N ASP A 55 37.27 -18.32 4.37
CA ASP A 55 37.87 -17.70 3.19
C ASP A 55 39.36 -17.48 3.45
N TYR A 56 40.22 -17.94 2.55
CA TYR A 56 41.68 -17.92 2.74
C TYR A 56 42.29 -16.95 1.73
N PRO A 57 42.42 -15.66 2.07
CA PRO A 57 43.03 -14.69 1.17
C PRO A 57 44.52 -15.01 0.96
N GLU A 58 45.04 -14.70 -0.22
CA GLU A 58 46.49 -14.70 -0.45
C GLU A 58 47.12 -13.54 0.32
N ILE A 59 48.23 -13.81 1.01
CA ILE A 59 48.88 -12.86 1.92
C ILE A 59 50.33 -12.65 1.48
N ASP A 60 50.71 -11.39 1.25
CA ASP A 60 52.12 -10.99 1.18
C ASP A 60 52.68 -10.83 2.60
N TRP A 61 53.21 -11.93 3.13
CA TRP A 61 53.76 -11.98 4.49
C TRP A 61 54.86 -10.95 4.78
N GLN A 62 55.50 -10.35 3.76
CA GLN A 62 56.59 -9.39 3.98
C GLN A 62 56.08 -7.96 4.25
N HIS A 63 54.97 -7.56 3.62
CA HIS A 63 54.51 -6.16 3.63
C HIS A 63 53.13 -5.97 4.27
N THR A 64 52.32 -7.03 4.35
CA THR A 64 50.99 -6.94 4.96
C THR A 64 51.10 -6.70 6.47
N THR A 65 50.39 -5.68 6.94
CA THR A 65 50.14 -5.49 8.37
C THR A 65 48.77 -6.06 8.73
N PHE A 66 48.67 -6.60 9.94
CA PHE A 66 47.44 -7.17 10.47
C PHE A 66 47.03 -6.39 11.69
N THR A 67 45.74 -6.10 11.77
CA THR A 67 45.15 -5.41 12.92
C THR A 67 43.95 -6.23 13.42
N LEU A 68 43.85 -6.40 14.73
CA LEU A 68 42.69 -7.04 15.36
C LEU A 68 41.44 -6.21 15.11
N SER A 69 40.35 -6.86 14.70
CA SER A 69 39.04 -6.20 14.60
C SER A 69 38.66 -5.65 15.97
N ARG A 70 38.21 -4.39 16.04
CA ARG A 70 37.70 -3.79 17.28
C ARG A 70 36.45 -4.48 17.84
N PHE A 71 35.83 -5.35 17.05
CA PHE A 71 34.71 -6.18 17.46
C PHE A 71 35.12 -7.55 18.04
N ALA A 72 36.41 -7.91 17.92
CA ALA A 72 36.92 -9.14 18.50
C ALA A 72 37.16 -8.97 20.01
N TYR A 73 36.68 -9.93 20.80
CA TYR A 73 36.83 -9.91 22.26
C TYR A 73 37.15 -11.29 22.81
N LEU A 74 37.95 -11.31 23.89
CA LEU A 74 38.27 -12.51 24.65
C LEU A 74 37.36 -12.61 25.87
N HIS A 75 36.81 -13.80 26.12
CA HIS A 75 36.08 -14.08 27.35
C HIS A 75 36.19 -15.56 27.76
N GLN A 76 35.73 -15.86 28.97
CA GLN A 76 35.63 -17.24 29.43
C GLN A 76 34.34 -17.87 28.90
N LEU A 77 34.45 -19.09 28.38
CA LEU A 77 33.30 -19.96 28.10
C LEU A 77 33.66 -21.41 28.47
N GLY A 78 32.90 -22.01 29.38
CA GLY A 78 33.07 -23.42 29.77
C GLY A 78 34.46 -23.73 30.35
N GLY A 79 35.05 -22.80 31.09
CA GLY A 79 36.40 -22.95 31.68
C GLY A 79 37.55 -22.68 30.73
N LYS A 80 37.28 -22.31 29.46
CA LYS A 80 38.29 -22.05 28.44
C LYS A 80 38.29 -20.57 28.06
N MET A 81 39.44 -20.07 27.61
CA MET A 81 39.53 -18.75 27.00
C MET A 81 39.10 -18.84 25.54
N VAL A 82 38.14 -18.02 25.13
CA VAL A 82 37.62 -18.00 23.76
C VAL A 82 37.68 -16.61 23.18
N LEU A 83 37.98 -16.52 21.88
CA LEU A 83 37.92 -15.32 21.07
C LEU A 83 36.66 -15.37 20.21
N GLU A 84 35.83 -14.34 20.32
CA GLU A 84 34.58 -14.18 19.57
C GLU A 84 34.48 -12.78 18.95
N SER A 85 33.65 -12.68 17.91
CA SER A 85 33.33 -11.41 17.25
C SER A 85 31.92 -11.50 16.69
N PRO A 86 31.12 -10.42 16.73
CA PRO A 86 29.83 -10.34 16.04
C PRO A 86 29.98 -10.40 14.51
N LEU A 87 31.17 -10.10 13.97
CA LEU A 87 31.48 -10.23 12.55
C LEU A 87 31.71 -11.69 12.15
N SER A 88 32.23 -12.51 13.07
CA SER A 88 32.57 -13.89 12.82
C SER A 88 31.42 -14.85 13.06
N LYS A 89 31.39 -15.93 12.26
CA LYS A 89 30.56 -17.12 12.49
C LYS A 89 31.32 -18.21 13.24
N PHE A 90 32.53 -17.93 13.68
CA PHE A 90 33.41 -18.86 14.39
C PHE A 90 33.70 -18.36 15.81
N ARG A 91 33.89 -19.30 16.72
CA ARG A 91 34.47 -19.11 18.05
C ARG A 91 35.85 -19.74 18.05
N ILE A 92 36.89 -19.03 18.50
CA ILE A 92 38.23 -19.60 18.61
C ILE A 92 38.53 -19.92 20.06
N THR A 93 38.69 -21.20 20.38
CA THR A 93 39.18 -21.63 21.69
C THR A 93 40.70 -21.54 21.73
N LEU A 94 41.26 -20.87 22.73
CA LEU A 94 42.69 -20.74 22.95
C LEU A 94 43.13 -21.75 24.03
N PHE A 95 44.18 -22.52 23.73
CA PHE A 95 44.71 -23.53 24.67
C PHE A 95 46.06 -23.11 25.27
N ASP A 96 46.73 -22.12 24.67
CA ASP A 96 48.03 -21.63 25.10
C ASP A 96 47.96 -20.12 25.39
N SER A 97 48.52 -19.67 26.52
CA SER A 97 48.60 -18.25 26.89
C SER A 97 49.35 -17.40 25.86
N GLN A 98 50.28 -17.98 25.11
CA GLN A 98 51.02 -17.30 24.04
C GLN A 98 50.09 -16.87 22.91
N ALA A 99 49.00 -17.62 22.64
CA ALA A 99 48.02 -17.23 21.62
C ALA A 99 47.30 -15.92 22.00
N SER A 100 46.91 -15.78 23.28
CA SER A 100 46.34 -14.53 23.81
C SER A 100 47.35 -13.38 23.76
N ALA A 101 48.63 -13.65 24.04
CA ALA A 101 49.68 -12.63 23.96
C ALA A 101 49.91 -12.13 22.52
N ILE A 102 49.86 -13.03 21.53
CA ILE A 102 49.89 -12.66 20.11
C ILE A 102 48.68 -11.79 19.74
N ILE A 103 47.47 -12.17 20.16
CA ILE A 103 46.25 -11.37 19.94
C ILE A 103 46.38 -9.98 20.58
N SER A 104 46.97 -9.89 21.77
CA SER A 104 47.21 -8.61 22.44
C SER A 104 48.17 -7.71 21.64
N LEU A 105 49.19 -8.27 20.99
CA LEU A 105 50.12 -7.50 20.16
C LEU A 105 49.43 -6.92 18.90
N LEU A 106 48.42 -7.63 18.39
CA LEU A 106 47.61 -7.26 17.23
C LEU A 106 46.57 -6.16 17.51
N SER A 107 46.45 -5.66 18.75
CA SER A 107 45.64 -4.46 19.03
C SER A 107 46.20 -3.22 18.34
N GLN A 108 47.46 -3.27 17.90
CA GLN A 108 48.08 -2.33 16.99
C GLN A 108 48.38 -3.04 15.67
N SER A 109 48.58 -2.28 14.59
CA SER A 109 48.93 -2.88 13.30
C SER A 109 50.33 -3.48 13.36
N GLN A 110 50.48 -4.77 13.04
CA GLN A 110 51.75 -5.50 13.16
C GLN A 110 52.09 -6.28 11.89
N THR A 111 53.39 -6.47 11.63
CA THR A 111 53.87 -7.40 10.60
C THR A 111 54.18 -8.76 11.21
N ILE A 112 54.22 -9.82 10.38
CA ILE A 112 54.61 -11.16 10.85
C ILE A 112 56.03 -11.19 11.44
N THR A 113 56.92 -10.34 10.94
CA THR A 113 58.30 -10.21 11.41
C THR A 113 58.33 -9.72 12.85
N THR A 114 57.58 -8.65 13.17
CA THR A 114 57.50 -8.12 14.52
C THR A 114 56.92 -9.15 15.49
N ILE A 115 55.87 -9.86 15.08
CA ILE A 115 55.24 -10.90 15.92
C ILE A 115 56.21 -12.06 16.15
N SER A 116 56.91 -12.52 15.12
CA SER A 116 57.88 -13.63 15.24
C SER A 116 59.06 -13.28 16.15
N VAL A 117 59.51 -12.03 16.13
CA VAL A 117 60.58 -11.54 17.03
C VAL A 117 60.10 -11.47 18.48
N ALA A 118 58.84 -11.08 18.71
CA ALA A 118 58.26 -11.01 20.05
C ALA A 118 58.03 -12.40 20.68
N PHE A 119 57.83 -13.44 19.85
CA PHE A 119 57.53 -14.81 20.29
C PHE A 119 58.53 -15.84 19.73
N PRO A 120 59.82 -15.76 20.10
CA PRO A 120 60.89 -16.56 19.49
C PRO A 120 60.79 -18.07 19.79
N HIS A 121 59.94 -18.46 20.76
CA HIS A 121 59.72 -19.85 21.14
C HIS A 121 58.64 -20.55 20.31
N ILE A 122 57.94 -19.84 19.43
CA ILE A 122 56.95 -20.39 18.50
C ILE A 122 57.51 -20.29 17.08
N GLU A 123 57.49 -21.39 16.34
CA GLU A 123 57.93 -21.39 14.93
C GLU A 123 57.13 -20.37 14.11
N THR A 124 57.82 -19.58 13.28
CA THR A 124 57.19 -18.56 12.41
C THR A 124 56.07 -19.15 11.55
N GLU A 125 56.22 -20.38 11.06
CA GLU A 125 55.17 -21.06 10.28
C GLU A 125 53.89 -21.30 11.11
N THR A 126 54.04 -21.59 12.41
CA THR A 126 52.90 -21.77 13.32
C THR A 126 52.21 -20.44 13.62
N ILE A 127 52.98 -19.35 13.77
CA ILE A 127 52.44 -17.98 13.90
C ILE A 127 51.69 -17.59 12.61
N GLN A 128 52.26 -17.83 11.43
CA GLN A 128 51.61 -17.56 10.14
C GLN A 128 50.28 -18.32 10.02
N LYS A 129 50.26 -19.61 10.35
CA LYS A 129 49.02 -20.40 10.35
C LYS A 129 47.97 -19.84 11.32
N PHE A 130 48.39 -19.36 12.49
CA PHE A 130 47.50 -18.76 13.47
C PHE A 130 46.94 -17.41 12.97
N ILE A 131 47.77 -16.52 12.42
CA ILE A 131 47.33 -15.26 11.80
C ILE A 131 46.38 -15.51 10.63
N HIS A 132 46.70 -16.48 9.78
CA HIS A 132 45.85 -16.84 8.65
C HIS A 132 44.50 -17.40 9.12
N LEU A 133 44.49 -18.23 10.18
CA LEU A 133 43.25 -18.71 10.79
C LEU A 133 42.39 -17.52 11.28
N LEU A 134 42.99 -16.58 12.01
CA LEU A 134 42.29 -15.41 12.55
C LEU A 134 41.74 -14.50 11.43
N LEU A 135 42.49 -14.32 10.34
CA LEU A 135 42.04 -13.55 9.18
C LEU A 135 40.88 -14.27 8.45
N ALA A 136 41.02 -15.57 8.19
CA ALA A 136 40.01 -16.37 7.51
C ALA A 136 38.68 -16.48 8.29
N THR A 137 38.74 -16.27 9.59
CA THR A 137 37.58 -16.25 10.50
C THR A 137 37.12 -14.83 10.86
N GLN A 138 37.61 -13.79 10.17
CA GLN A 138 37.19 -12.39 10.32
C GLN A 138 37.47 -11.78 11.71
N PHE A 139 38.54 -12.23 12.38
CA PHE A 139 39.05 -11.58 13.58
C PHE A 139 40.11 -10.53 13.30
N LEU A 140 40.77 -10.61 12.14
CA LEU A 140 41.76 -9.62 11.69
C LEU A 140 41.26 -8.87 10.46
N SER A 141 41.78 -7.66 10.28
CA SER A 141 41.70 -6.91 9.04
C SER A 141 43.11 -6.63 8.51
N ILE A 142 43.23 -6.66 7.19
CA ILE A 142 44.40 -6.20 6.42
C ILE A 142 44.12 -4.89 5.68
N GLU A 143 42.85 -4.46 5.65
CA GLU A 143 42.37 -3.23 5.04
C GLU A 143 41.82 -2.29 6.12
N PRO A 144 41.68 -0.98 5.82
CA PRO A 144 40.92 -0.06 6.67
C PRO A 144 39.49 -0.57 6.93
N GLU A 145 38.96 -0.26 8.10
CA GLU A 145 37.57 -0.61 8.41
C GLU A 145 36.63 0.08 7.41
N PRO A 146 35.66 -0.63 6.81
CA PRO A 146 34.72 0.00 5.88
C PRO A 146 33.78 0.96 6.62
N LEU A 147 33.42 2.07 5.98
CA LEU A 147 32.56 3.13 6.54
C LEU A 147 31.28 2.62 7.23
N LYS A 148 30.66 1.56 6.69
CA LYS A 148 29.45 0.95 7.27
C LYS A 148 29.67 0.31 8.64
N LEU A 149 30.90 -0.11 8.96
CA LEU A 149 31.26 -0.65 10.25
C LEU A 149 31.65 0.45 11.23
N GLU A 150 32.22 1.57 10.76
CA GLU A 150 32.63 2.71 11.61
C GLU A 150 31.48 3.25 12.48
N LEU A 151 30.24 3.23 11.98
CA LEU A 151 29.05 3.67 12.72
C LEU A 151 28.62 2.74 13.87
N TRP A 152 29.11 1.51 13.90
CA TRP A 152 28.76 0.55 14.94
C TRP A 152 29.66 0.67 16.15
N GLU A 153 29.09 0.82 17.34
CA GLU A 153 29.84 0.62 18.59
C GLU A 153 29.95 -0.87 18.94
N PHE A 154 31.03 -1.23 19.66
CA PHE A 154 31.33 -2.62 20.05
C PHE A 154 30.11 -3.33 20.68
N HIS A 155 29.56 -2.71 21.73
CA HIS A 155 28.46 -3.28 22.51
C HIS A 155 27.16 -3.35 21.70
N ASN A 156 26.91 -2.39 20.78
CA ASN A 156 25.72 -2.38 19.93
C ASN A 156 25.73 -3.54 18.95
N LEU A 157 26.83 -3.74 18.23
CA LEU A 157 26.93 -4.82 17.26
C LEU A 157 27.00 -6.19 17.95
N LEU A 158 27.68 -6.28 19.10
CA LEU A 158 27.68 -7.49 19.91
C LEU A 158 26.26 -7.86 20.34
N PHE A 159 25.53 -6.94 20.96
CA PHE A 159 24.16 -7.17 21.40
C PHE A 159 23.21 -7.52 20.25
N HIS A 160 23.28 -6.79 19.14
CA HIS A 160 22.50 -7.10 17.93
C HIS A 160 22.79 -8.52 17.44
N SER A 161 24.07 -8.88 17.30
CA SER A 161 24.44 -10.18 16.78
C SER A 161 24.03 -11.32 17.73
N ARG A 162 24.08 -11.11 19.05
CA ARG A 162 23.82 -12.14 20.07
C ARG A 162 22.36 -12.29 20.43
N SER A 163 21.51 -11.33 20.06
CA SER A 163 20.05 -11.41 20.27
C SER A 163 19.30 -11.92 19.04
N ARG A 164 20.00 -12.33 17.97
CA ARG A 164 19.45 -12.72 16.67
C ARG A 164 20.12 -13.99 16.15
N ASP A 165 19.31 -14.93 15.66
CA ASP A 165 19.82 -16.17 15.09
C ASP A 165 20.68 -15.92 13.83
N GLY A 166 21.57 -16.87 13.53
CA GLY A 166 22.29 -16.94 12.25
C GLY A 166 23.78 -16.54 12.30
N ARG A 167 24.27 -16.01 13.42
CA ARG A 167 25.70 -15.70 13.63
C ARG A 167 26.34 -16.37 14.86
N HIS A 168 25.57 -17.04 15.70
CA HIS A 168 26.06 -17.74 16.88
C HIS A 168 25.23 -19.00 17.19
N ASP A 169 25.72 -19.80 18.13
CA ASP A 169 25.12 -21.04 18.64
C ASP A 169 24.48 -20.90 20.04
N TYR A 170 24.57 -19.72 20.68
CA TYR A 170 23.94 -19.50 21.99
C TYR A 170 22.43 -19.76 21.94
N GLN A 171 21.93 -20.53 22.91
CA GLN A 171 20.51 -20.86 23.03
C GLN A 171 19.65 -19.61 23.20
N THR A 172 18.50 -19.60 22.54
CA THR A 172 17.52 -18.50 22.61
C THR A 172 16.56 -18.67 23.80
N ALA A 173 16.17 -19.90 24.11
CA ALA A 173 15.35 -20.26 25.25
C ALA A 173 15.83 -21.59 25.85
N SER A 174 15.60 -21.79 27.14
CA SER A 174 16.00 -23.01 27.87
C SER A 174 15.01 -23.32 28.99
N ILE A 175 14.87 -24.60 29.32
CA ILE A 175 14.05 -25.11 30.43
C ILE A 175 14.90 -25.27 31.71
N GLU A 176 16.23 -25.20 31.62
CA GLU A 176 17.15 -25.53 32.73
C GLU A 176 16.92 -24.71 34.00
N HIS A 177 16.45 -23.47 33.87
CA HIS A 177 16.20 -22.58 35.01
C HIS A 177 14.70 -22.38 35.29
N TRP A 178 13.84 -23.13 34.60
CA TRP A 178 12.39 -22.99 34.70
C TRP A 178 11.82 -23.41 36.06
N GLU A 179 12.54 -24.29 36.76
CA GLU A 179 12.18 -24.74 38.12
C GLU A 179 12.26 -23.59 39.12
N GLN A 180 13.10 -22.57 38.87
CA GLN A 180 13.26 -21.40 39.73
C GLN A 180 12.16 -20.34 39.55
N ARG A 181 11.17 -20.57 38.68
CA ARG A 181 10.10 -19.60 38.36
C ARG A 181 9.29 -19.14 39.59
N GLU A 182 9.22 -19.97 40.62
CA GLU A 182 8.50 -19.67 41.87
C GLU A 182 9.19 -18.59 42.72
N LEU A 183 10.50 -18.37 42.54
CA LEU A 183 11.25 -17.30 43.20
C LEU A 183 10.85 -15.91 42.69
N PHE A 184 10.24 -15.83 41.52
CA PHE A 184 9.88 -14.58 40.86
C PHE A 184 8.37 -14.51 40.68
N PRO A 185 7.57 -14.05 41.67
CA PRO A 185 6.11 -14.01 41.59
C PRO A 185 5.58 -13.08 40.48
N ILE A 186 4.29 -13.23 40.13
CA ILE A 186 3.62 -12.44 39.07
C ILE A 186 3.64 -10.93 39.32
N VAL A 187 3.63 -10.53 40.58
CA VAL A 187 3.77 -9.15 41.06
C VAL A 187 4.85 -9.14 42.13
N LYS A 188 5.53 -8.00 42.24
CA LYS A 188 6.55 -7.82 43.27
C LYS A 188 5.89 -7.87 44.67
N PRO A 189 6.53 -8.51 45.67
CA PRO A 189 6.08 -8.40 47.05
C PRO A 189 6.07 -6.93 47.52
N PRO A 190 5.17 -6.55 48.43
CA PRO A 190 5.09 -5.17 48.93
C PRO A 190 6.44 -4.66 49.46
N MET A 191 6.81 -3.45 49.09
CA MET A 191 8.09 -2.83 49.45
C MET A 191 7.99 -1.87 50.63
N SER A 192 6.78 -1.43 50.99
CA SER A 192 6.54 -0.46 52.07
C SER A 192 5.18 -0.69 52.72
N GLU A 193 5.08 -0.35 54.01
CA GLU A 193 3.79 -0.34 54.73
C GLU A 193 2.99 0.96 54.50
N LYS A 194 3.63 1.99 53.93
CA LYS A 194 2.99 3.27 53.61
C LYS A 194 2.29 3.17 52.25
N ILE A 195 1.02 2.79 52.29
CA ILE A 195 0.17 2.54 51.13
C ILE A 195 -0.74 3.74 50.84
N ILE A 196 -0.79 4.13 49.56
CA ILE A 196 -1.67 5.19 49.06
C ILE A 196 -2.56 4.59 47.96
N PRO A 197 -3.88 4.44 48.17
CA PRO A 197 -4.77 3.89 47.16
C PRO A 197 -4.93 4.86 45.98
N LEU A 198 -5.03 4.33 44.78
CA LEU A 198 -5.19 5.14 43.56
C LEU A 198 -6.63 5.10 43.02
N PHE A 199 -7.00 6.17 42.33
CA PHE A 199 -8.30 6.30 41.66
C PHE A 199 -8.43 5.29 40.51
N ARG A 200 -9.57 4.58 40.47
CA ARG A 200 -9.90 3.64 39.38
C ARG A 200 -10.94 4.27 38.45
N PRO A 201 -10.64 4.51 37.17
CA PRO A 201 -11.60 5.04 36.21
C PRO A 201 -12.67 4.00 35.86
N ASN A 202 -13.82 4.49 35.40
CA ASN A 202 -14.86 3.63 34.83
C ASN A 202 -14.52 3.29 33.37
N LEU A 203 -13.94 2.11 33.13
CA LEU A 203 -13.53 1.68 31.79
C LEU A 203 -14.69 1.47 30.81
N GLU A 204 -15.90 1.17 31.28
CA GLU A 204 -17.07 1.04 30.40
C GLU A 204 -17.52 2.40 29.86
N LEU A 205 -17.37 3.44 30.69
CA LEU A 205 -17.58 4.82 30.26
C LEU A 205 -16.47 5.27 29.32
N LEU A 206 -15.20 5.04 29.70
CA LEU A 206 -14.05 5.39 28.85
C LEU A 206 -14.08 4.70 27.49
N ALA A 207 -14.55 3.44 27.40
CA ALA A 207 -14.73 2.77 26.11
C ALA A 207 -15.70 3.50 25.15
N GLN A 208 -16.53 4.41 25.66
CA GLN A 208 -17.46 5.24 24.90
C GLN A 208 -17.00 6.69 24.76
N THR A 209 -16.21 7.19 25.72
CA THR A 209 -15.84 8.62 25.82
C THR A 209 -14.40 8.93 25.46
N ASP A 210 -13.49 7.95 25.52
CA ASP A 210 -12.09 8.14 25.16
C ASP A 210 -11.97 8.56 23.71
N SER A 211 -10.91 9.30 23.41
CA SER A 211 -10.46 9.54 22.05
C SER A 211 -10.26 8.21 21.35
N SER A 212 -10.68 8.14 20.08
CA SER A 212 -10.36 6.97 19.25
C SER A 212 -8.84 6.72 19.24
N LEU A 213 -8.44 5.45 19.10
CA LEU A 213 -7.02 5.08 18.97
C LEU A 213 -6.30 5.91 17.89
N THR A 214 -6.96 6.16 16.75
CA THR A 214 -6.43 7.02 15.68
C THR A 214 -6.15 8.43 16.18
N GLN A 215 -7.11 9.03 16.88
CA GLN A 215 -6.92 10.37 17.45
C GLN A 215 -5.76 10.38 18.45
N ALA A 216 -5.70 9.43 19.38
CA ALA A 216 -4.59 9.34 20.33
C ALA A 216 -3.24 9.26 19.61
N ILE A 217 -3.10 8.43 18.55
CA ILE A 217 -1.86 8.29 17.78
C ILE A 217 -1.47 9.59 17.06
N GLU A 218 -2.43 10.24 16.39
CA GLU A 218 -2.17 11.43 15.57
C GLU A 218 -1.98 12.71 16.41
N THR A 219 -2.59 12.79 17.60
CA THR A 219 -2.41 13.92 18.51
C THR A 219 -1.23 13.72 19.47
N ARG A 220 -0.68 12.51 19.55
CA ARG A 220 0.43 12.21 20.45
C ARG A 220 1.64 13.07 20.13
N GLN A 221 2.11 13.79 21.13
CA GLN A 221 3.33 14.60 21.06
C GLN A 221 4.21 14.32 22.27
N SER A 222 5.51 14.60 22.12
CA SER A 222 6.43 14.63 23.26
C SER A 222 6.47 16.04 23.83
N ILE A 223 5.77 16.25 24.94
CA ILE A 223 5.60 17.58 25.56
C ILE A 223 6.55 17.66 26.76
N ARG A 224 7.39 18.70 26.78
CA ARG A 224 8.47 18.90 27.77
C ARG A 224 8.33 20.22 28.54
N GLU A 225 7.28 20.97 28.25
CA GLU A 225 6.90 22.21 28.93
C GLU A 225 5.61 21.95 29.70
N TYR A 226 5.58 22.32 30.98
CA TYR A 226 4.49 21.94 31.88
C TYR A 226 3.72 23.16 32.38
N ASP A 227 2.47 22.96 32.82
CA ASP A 227 1.70 24.02 33.46
C ASP A 227 2.23 24.31 34.88
N ASP A 228 1.94 25.51 35.40
CA ASP A 228 2.18 25.86 36.80
C ASP A 228 1.28 25.03 37.74
N TYR A 229 0.13 24.54 37.26
CA TYR A 229 -0.73 23.58 37.97
C TYR A 229 -0.26 22.14 37.73
N PRO A 230 0.21 21.40 38.75
CA PRO A 230 0.75 20.06 38.55
C PRO A 230 -0.31 19.01 38.24
N ILE A 231 0.11 17.88 37.68
CA ILE A 231 -0.73 16.68 37.55
C ILE A 231 -1.30 16.26 38.92
N THR A 232 -2.55 15.79 38.96
CA THR A 232 -3.18 15.30 40.20
C THR A 232 -2.94 13.80 40.43
N ILE A 233 -3.07 13.35 41.68
CA ILE A 233 -2.98 11.92 42.02
C ILE A 233 -4.06 11.10 41.32
N GLU A 234 -5.25 11.67 41.08
CA GLU A 234 -6.32 11.01 40.32
C GLU A 234 -5.91 10.78 38.86
N GLN A 235 -5.28 11.78 38.22
CA GLN A 235 -4.76 11.63 36.85
C GLN A 235 -3.61 10.63 36.79
N LEU A 236 -2.69 10.65 37.76
CA LEU A 236 -1.62 9.65 37.84
C LEU A 236 -2.20 8.24 38.04
N GLY A 237 -3.20 8.09 38.91
CA GLY A 237 -3.90 6.83 39.18
C GLY A 237 -4.59 6.29 37.94
N GLU A 238 -5.38 7.12 37.25
CA GLU A 238 -6.06 6.72 36.02
C GLU A 238 -5.07 6.27 34.93
N LEU A 239 -3.98 7.01 34.72
CA LEU A 239 -2.94 6.66 33.75
C LEU A 239 -2.36 5.27 34.06
N LEU A 240 -1.95 5.03 35.31
CA LEU A 240 -1.37 3.75 35.73
C LEU A 240 -2.39 2.59 35.63
N TYR A 241 -3.67 2.86 35.90
CA TYR A 241 -4.73 1.87 35.78
C TYR A 241 -4.95 1.44 34.32
N ARG A 242 -5.00 2.42 33.42
CA ARG A 242 -5.23 2.21 31.98
C ARG A 242 -4.00 1.55 31.32
N CYS A 243 -2.79 1.87 31.76
CA CYS A 243 -1.56 1.41 31.12
C CYS A 243 -0.97 0.10 31.67
N ALA A 244 -1.01 -0.13 32.98
CA ALA A 244 -0.09 -1.10 33.61
C ALA A 244 -0.69 -2.03 34.66
N ARG A 245 -1.99 -1.93 34.98
CA ARG A 245 -2.62 -2.79 36.00
C ARG A 245 -2.58 -4.28 35.66
N VAL A 246 -2.73 -5.14 36.65
CA VAL A 246 -3.11 -6.54 36.44
C VAL A 246 -4.62 -6.60 36.16
N THR A 247 -5.01 -7.12 35.00
CA THR A 247 -6.42 -7.27 34.62
C THR A 247 -7.00 -8.63 35.00
N GLU A 248 -6.17 -9.67 34.97
CA GLU A 248 -6.55 -11.04 35.30
C GLU A 248 -5.30 -11.78 35.80
N VAL A 249 -5.51 -12.70 36.75
CA VAL A 249 -4.52 -13.71 37.19
C VAL A 249 -5.09 -15.09 36.94
N TYR A 250 -4.32 -15.97 36.31
CA TYR A 250 -4.75 -17.32 35.98
C TYR A 250 -3.58 -18.31 35.96
N GLN A 251 -3.89 -19.61 36.02
CA GLN A 251 -2.91 -20.70 36.04
C GLN A 251 -2.76 -21.34 34.64
N MET A 252 -1.53 -21.68 34.27
CA MET A 252 -1.21 -22.46 33.07
C MET A 252 -0.38 -23.69 33.44
N GLU A 253 -0.78 -24.88 32.96
CA GLU A 253 -0.22 -26.19 33.37
C GLU A 253 1.31 -26.27 33.33
N GLU A 254 1.98 -25.65 32.35
CA GLU A 254 3.44 -25.72 32.19
C GLU A 254 4.17 -24.47 32.70
N VAL A 255 3.46 -23.36 32.97
CA VAL A 255 4.04 -22.04 33.25
C VAL A 255 3.80 -21.57 34.69
N GLY A 256 2.83 -22.17 35.37
CA GLY A 256 2.34 -21.72 36.67
C GLY A 256 1.50 -20.46 36.54
N GLU A 257 1.58 -19.61 37.56
CA GLU A 257 0.76 -18.39 37.64
C GLU A 257 1.25 -17.31 36.66
N VAL A 258 0.30 -16.77 35.91
CA VAL A 258 0.50 -15.72 34.90
C VAL A 258 -0.56 -14.63 35.06
N SER A 259 -0.25 -13.43 34.56
CA SER A 259 -1.16 -12.28 34.57
C SER A 259 -1.48 -11.82 33.16
N ARG A 260 -2.63 -11.17 32.95
CA ARG A 260 -2.84 -10.25 31.81
C ARG A 260 -2.68 -8.81 32.27
N ARG A 261 -2.11 -7.96 31.41
CA ARG A 261 -2.01 -6.51 31.60
C ARG A 261 -2.41 -5.77 30.30
N PRO A 262 -2.68 -4.46 30.32
CA PRO A 262 -3.09 -3.67 29.16
C PRO A 262 -2.04 -3.49 28.05
N TYR A 263 -0.94 -4.24 28.09
CA TYR A 263 0.10 -4.23 27.06
C TYR A 263 0.60 -5.66 26.77
N PRO A 264 1.05 -5.97 25.55
CA PRO A 264 1.61 -7.28 25.24
C PRO A 264 3.00 -7.46 25.87
N CYS A 265 3.31 -8.69 26.30
CA CYS A 265 4.62 -9.07 26.83
C CYS A 265 5.02 -10.46 26.32
N GLY A 266 6.26 -10.58 25.84
CA GLY A 266 6.87 -11.81 25.38
C GLY A 266 6.80 -12.91 26.45
N GLY A 267 6.12 -14.01 26.12
CA GLY A 267 5.92 -15.13 27.03
C GLY A 267 4.99 -14.84 28.22
N ALA A 268 4.23 -13.74 28.19
CA ALA A 268 3.27 -13.32 29.22
C ALA A 268 3.88 -13.25 30.64
N ARG A 269 5.16 -12.89 30.75
CA ARG A 269 5.91 -12.91 32.02
C ARG A 269 5.75 -11.63 32.84
N TYR A 270 5.57 -10.50 32.16
CA TYR A 270 5.37 -9.17 32.72
C TYR A 270 6.40 -8.82 33.79
N GLU A 271 7.67 -8.76 33.37
CA GLU A 271 8.83 -8.51 34.23
C GLU A 271 9.00 -7.04 34.63
N LEU A 272 8.27 -6.12 33.99
CA LEU A 272 8.41 -4.69 34.24
C LEU A 272 7.63 -4.23 35.48
N GLU A 273 8.27 -3.37 36.27
CA GLU A 273 7.67 -2.61 37.38
C GLU A 273 7.79 -1.10 37.13
N ILE A 274 6.96 -0.29 37.80
CA ILE A 274 6.91 1.17 37.61
C ILE A 274 7.15 1.87 38.93
N TYR A 275 8.07 2.83 38.92
CA TYR A 275 8.49 3.63 40.07
C TYR A 275 8.26 5.12 39.79
N PRO A 276 7.12 5.69 40.21
CA PRO A 276 6.91 7.13 40.12
C PRO A 276 7.83 7.89 41.08
N VAL A 277 8.72 8.71 40.53
CA VAL A 277 9.46 9.76 41.25
C VAL A 277 8.66 11.05 41.11
N VAL A 278 8.07 11.49 42.21
CA VAL A 278 7.17 12.64 42.26
C VAL A 278 7.95 13.87 42.72
N GLN A 279 8.04 14.87 41.84
CA GLN A 279 8.55 16.20 42.15
C GLN A 279 7.42 17.11 42.60
N GLN A 280 6.33 17.13 41.82
CA GLN A 280 5.13 17.92 42.04
C GLN A 280 3.91 17.11 41.58
N CYS A 281 2.97 16.88 42.48
CA CYS A 281 1.69 16.26 42.16
C CYS A 281 0.64 16.76 43.17
N GLU A 282 -0.52 17.19 42.69
CA GLU A 282 -1.60 17.60 43.60
C GLU A 282 -2.18 16.37 44.31
N GLY A 283 -2.21 16.41 45.64
CA GLY A 283 -2.72 15.30 46.47
C GLY A 283 -1.71 14.19 46.77
N LEU A 284 -0.43 14.34 46.39
CA LEU A 284 0.63 13.38 46.67
C LEU A 284 1.94 14.08 47.04
N ASP A 285 2.53 13.70 48.17
CA ASP A 285 3.80 14.27 48.63
C ASP A 285 4.96 13.91 47.67
N ALA A 286 5.92 14.83 47.52
CA ALA A 286 7.12 14.56 46.74
C ALA A 286 7.93 13.40 47.34
N GLY A 287 8.48 12.55 46.48
CA GLY A 287 9.20 11.35 46.90
C GLY A 287 9.31 10.29 45.81
N LEU A 288 9.85 9.13 46.16
CA LEU A 288 9.94 7.96 45.29
C LEU A 288 8.94 6.90 45.76
N TYR A 289 8.15 6.40 44.81
CA TYR A 289 7.10 5.41 45.03
C TYR A 289 7.30 4.18 44.14
N HIS A 290 6.72 3.06 44.56
CA HIS A 290 6.53 1.85 43.75
C HIS A 290 5.03 1.68 43.46
N TYR A 291 4.66 1.40 42.20
CA TYR A 291 3.28 1.12 41.83
C TYR A 291 2.98 -0.38 41.93
N ASP A 292 2.06 -0.76 42.83
CA ASP A 292 1.52 -2.12 42.89
C ASP A 292 0.37 -2.28 41.88
N PRO A 293 0.58 -3.03 40.78
CA PRO A 293 -0.38 -3.12 39.69
C PRO A 293 -1.58 -4.02 40.00
N LEU A 294 -1.51 -4.88 41.02
CA LEU A 294 -2.60 -5.80 41.38
C LEU A 294 -3.61 -5.10 42.29
N ASN A 295 -3.15 -4.45 43.36
CA ASN A 295 -4.04 -3.73 44.27
C ASN A 295 -4.36 -2.32 43.78
N HIS A 296 -3.61 -1.81 42.79
CA HIS A 296 -3.74 -0.47 42.24
C HIS A 296 -3.54 0.62 43.31
N GLN A 297 -2.31 0.70 43.81
CA GLN A 297 -1.89 1.57 44.90
C GLN A 297 -0.41 1.96 44.75
N LEU A 298 0.02 3.03 45.40
CA LEU A 298 1.43 3.42 45.53
C LEU A 298 1.97 3.03 46.89
N GLU A 299 3.22 2.57 46.90
CA GLU A 299 3.99 2.24 48.10
C GLU A 299 5.13 3.25 48.22
N GLN A 300 5.17 4.05 49.29
CA GLN A 300 6.21 5.08 49.45
C GLN A 300 7.55 4.42 49.81
N ILE A 301 8.55 4.57 48.94
CA ILE A 301 9.89 3.96 49.10
C ILE A 301 10.86 4.92 49.78
N ALA A 302 10.87 6.19 49.36
CA ALA A 302 11.74 7.21 49.95
C ALA A 302 11.06 8.60 49.94
N ASP A 303 11.27 9.37 51.00
CA ASP A 303 10.90 10.78 51.03
C ASP A 303 11.78 11.60 50.07
N TYR A 304 11.28 12.75 49.62
CA TYR A 304 12.04 13.63 48.76
C TYR A 304 13.33 14.14 49.45
N ASN A 305 14.48 13.87 48.83
CA ASN A 305 15.80 14.19 49.34
C ASN A 305 16.77 14.49 48.16
N PRO A 306 18.01 14.94 48.40
CA PRO A 306 18.93 15.29 47.32
C PRO A 306 19.24 14.15 46.33
N GLU A 307 19.24 12.89 46.78
CA GLU A 307 19.48 11.74 45.89
C GLU A 307 18.27 11.49 44.99
N VAL A 308 17.05 11.57 45.52
CA VAL A 308 15.81 11.50 44.74
C VAL A 308 15.71 12.66 43.74
N ALA A 309 16.07 13.87 44.18
CA ALA A 309 16.13 15.05 43.32
C ALA A 309 17.13 14.89 42.16
N ALA A 310 18.21 14.13 42.36
CA ALA A 310 19.19 13.87 41.31
C ALA A 310 18.63 12.99 40.18
N LEU A 311 17.68 12.09 40.45
CA LEU A 311 16.97 11.33 39.39
C LEU A 311 16.17 12.28 38.49
N ILE A 312 15.49 13.26 39.08
CA ILE A 312 14.74 14.29 38.34
C ILE A 312 15.70 15.19 37.54
N ALA A 313 16.86 15.53 38.11
CA ALA A 313 17.88 16.32 37.42
C ALA A 313 18.47 15.57 36.21
N ASP A 314 18.78 14.28 36.36
CA ASP A 314 19.26 13.42 35.27
C ASP A 314 18.20 13.33 34.15
N ALA A 315 16.92 13.21 34.50
CA ALA A 315 15.81 13.20 33.54
C ALA A 315 15.68 14.53 32.76
N ARG A 316 15.79 15.66 33.46
CA ARG A 316 15.77 17.00 32.84
C ARG A 316 16.95 17.21 31.88
N LEU A 317 18.13 16.71 32.25
CA LEU A 317 19.30 16.75 31.35
C LEU A 317 19.03 15.91 30.08
N SER A 318 18.49 14.70 30.24
CA SER A 318 18.17 13.82 29.11
C SER A 318 17.07 14.38 28.19
N SER A 319 16.24 15.29 28.66
CA SER A 319 15.20 15.94 27.84
C SER A 319 15.67 17.22 27.14
N GLY A 320 16.97 17.55 27.21
CA GLY A 320 17.54 18.76 26.61
C GLY A 320 17.42 20.01 27.48
N GLU A 321 17.46 19.84 28.80
CA GLU A 321 17.45 20.92 29.81
C GLU A 321 16.23 21.87 29.79
N GLN A 322 15.11 21.39 29.27
CA GLN A 322 13.80 22.07 29.28
C GLN A 322 13.22 22.14 30.71
N ASP A 323 11.90 22.09 30.87
CA ASP A 323 11.28 22.15 32.21
C ASP A 323 11.58 20.92 33.06
N THR A 324 11.47 21.09 34.38
CA THR A 324 11.64 20.01 35.34
C THR A 324 10.37 19.13 35.35
N PRO A 325 10.48 17.80 35.17
CA PRO A 325 9.31 16.94 35.14
C PRO A 325 8.57 16.95 36.48
N GLN A 326 7.24 17.00 36.42
CA GLN A 326 6.38 16.94 37.61
C GLN A 326 6.38 15.53 38.21
N VAL A 327 6.30 14.51 37.36
CA VAL A 327 6.48 13.10 37.71
C VAL A 327 7.40 12.44 36.70
N LEU A 328 8.36 11.65 37.18
CA LEU A 328 9.20 10.78 36.37
C LEU A 328 8.82 9.33 36.67
N LEU A 329 8.34 8.59 35.68
CA LEU A 329 8.11 7.15 35.80
C LEU A 329 9.40 6.42 35.43
N ILE A 330 10.07 5.83 36.41
CA ILE A 330 11.20 4.93 36.18
C ILE A 330 10.64 3.52 36.00
N ILE A 331 10.96 2.89 34.88
CA ILE A 331 10.54 1.54 34.53
C ILE A 331 11.70 0.61 34.81
N THR A 332 11.50 -0.36 35.68
CA THR A 332 12.50 -1.37 36.03
C THR A 332 12.13 -2.73 35.45
N ALA A 333 13.09 -3.65 35.37
CA ALA A 333 12.85 -5.02 34.96
C ALA A 333 13.37 -6.01 36.01
N ARG A 334 12.50 -6.89 36.50
CA ARG A 334 12.86 -8.05 37.34
C ARG A 334 13.41 -9.16 36.46
N PHE A 335 14.72 -9.14 36.20
CA PHE A 335 15.35 -9.96 35.17
C PHE A 335 15.04 -11.45 35.31
N GLY A 336 15.09 -11.99 36.54
CA GLY A 336 14.82 -13.41 36.81
C GLY A 336 13.45 -13.90 36.33
N ARG A 337 12.43 -13.03 36.32
CA ARG A 337 11.07 -13.36 35.86
C ARG A 337 11.03 -13.74 34.37
N LEU A 338 11.93 -13.17 33.56
CA LEU A 338 12.04 -13.39 32.12
C LEU A 338 13.22 -14.32 31.75
N PHE A 339 14.37 -14.16 32.42
CA PHE A 339 15.63 -14.84 32.12
C PHE A 339 15.63 -16.33 32.54
N CYS A 340 14.68 -16.73 33.39
CA CYS A 340 14.42 -18.14 33.68
C CYS A 340 13.97 -18.91 32.42
N LYS A 341 13.37 -18.23 31.43
CA LYS A 341 12.88 -18.82 30.18
C LYS A 341 13.77 -18.48 28.98
N TYR A 342 14.05 -17.20 28.80
CA TYR A 342 14.79 -16.70 27.65
C TYR A 342 16.26 -16.51 28.02
N LYS A 343 17.15 -16.78 27.07
CA LYS A 343 18.61 -16.69 27.24
C LYS A 343 19.15 -15.53 26.41
N SER A 344 19.74 -15.80 25.25
CA SER A 344 20.39 -14.80 24.40
C SER A 344 19.47 -13.63 23.96
N LEU A 345 18.16 -13.87 23.92
CA LEU A 345 17.13 -12.91 23.51
C LEU A 345 16.52 -12.10 24.67
N ALA A 346 16.76 -12.47 25.93
CA ALA A 346 15.95 -12.01 27.05
C ALA A 346 15.98 -10.49 27.27
N TYR A 347 17.15 -9.87 27.31
CA TYR A 347 17.26 -8.41 27.49
C TYR A 347 16.74 -7.63 26.29
N ALA A 348 16.84 -8.17 25.07
CA ALA A 348 16.24 -7.57 23.88
C ALA A 348 14.71 -7.60 23.91
N LEU A 349 14.09 -8.57 24.62
CA LEU A 349 12.66 -8.55 24.90
C LEU A 349 12.30 -7.48 25.92
N VAL A 350 13.07 -7.32 27.00
CA VAL A 350 12.87 -6.25 28.00
C VAL A 350 12.79 -4.89 27.31
N LEU A 351 13.76 -4.55 26.45
CA LEU A 351 13.77 -3.25 25.75
C LEU A 351 12.56 -3.07 24.79
N LYS A 352 12.10 -4.16 24.16
CA LYS A 352 10.87 -4.12 23.34
C LYS A 352 9.63 -3.90 24.21
N HIS A 353 9.57 -4.51 25.40
CA HIS A 353 8.47 -4.31 26.34
C HIS A 353 8.45 -2.89 26.88
N VAL A 354 9.63 -2.29 27.15
CA VAL A 354 9.75 -0.86 27.51
C VAL A 354 9.19 0.01 26.39
N GLY A 355 9.57 -0.23 25.13
CA GLY A 355 9.03 0.52 23.98
C GLY A 355 7.51 0.36 23.81
N VAL A 356 6.97 -0.85 24.04
CA VAL A 356 5.53 -1.10 24.07
C VAL A 356 4.84 -0.31 25.18
N LEU A 357 5.43 -0.28 26.37
CA LEU A 357 4.89 0.46 27.51
C LEU A 357 5.00 1.98 27.30
N TYR A 358 6.08 2.47 26.69
CA TYR A 358 6.23 3.88 26.30
C TYR A 358 5.10 4.32 25.38
N GLU A 359 4.82 3.57 24.31
CA GLU A 359 3.74 3.95 23.39
C GLU A 359 2.38 3.90 24.10
N ASN A 360 2.14 2.89 24.95
CA ASN A 360 0.90 2.83 25.73
C ASN A 360 0.74 4.05 26.66
N LEU A 361 1.80 4.42 27.38
CA LEU A 361 1.83 5.62 28.22
C LEU A 361 1.61 6.89 27.39
N TYR A 362 2.23 7.01 26.21
CA TYR A 362 2.06 8.13 25.31
C TYR A 362 0.61 8.30 24.86
N LEU A 363 -0.02 7.22 24.40
CA LEU A 363 -1.38 7.28 23.87
C LEU A 363 -2.41 7.60 24.95
N VAL A 364 -2.29 6.94 26.12
CA VAL A 364 -3.21 7.19 27.23
C VAL A 364 -2.97 8.59 27.83
N ALA A 365 -1.71 9.02 28.01
CA ALA A 365 -1.43 10.38 28.49
C ALA A 365 -1.95 11.45 27.52
N THR A 366 -1.84 11.21 26.21
CA THR A 366 -2.39 12.11 25.18
C THR A 366 -3.90 12.20 25.28
N ASP A 367 -4.60 11.07 25.41
CA ASP A 367 -6.05 11.05 25.59
C ASP A 367 -6.49 11.75 26.89
N MET A 368 -5.70 11.61 27.95
CA MET A 368 -5.91 12.30 29.23
C MET A 368 -5.49 13.78 29.22
N ASN A 369 -5.02 14.29 28.09
CA ASN A 369 -4.52 15.66 27.95
C ASN A 369 -3.39 16.00 28.94
N LEU A 370 -2.46 15.06 29.11
CA LEU A 370 -1.23 15.19 29.89
C LEU A 370 -0.03 15.45 28.97
N ALA A 371 1.10 15.81 29.55
CA ALA A 371 2.36 16.08 28.87
C ALA A 371 3.34 14.89 29.00
N PRO A 372 3.30 13.90 28.08
CA PRO A 372 4.20 12.76 28.09
C PRO A 372 5.53 13.02 27.38
N CYS A 373 6.62 12.45 27.89
CA CYS A 373 7.87 12.34 27.13
C CYS A 373 8.72 11.14 27.58
N ALA A 374 8.90 10.13 26.73
CA ALA A 374 9.89 9.08 26.95
C ALA A 374 11.32 9.66 26.91
N LEU A 375 12.21 9.09 27.72
CA LEU A 375 13.62 9.43 27.76
C LEU A 375 14.47 8.28 27.22
N GLY A 376 15.57 8.64 26.56
CA GLY A 376 16.49 7.70 25.93
C GLY A 376 17.62 7.22 26.85
N ALA A 377 17.79 7.82 28.02
CA ALA A 377 18.86 7.49 28.96
C ALA A 377 18.42 7.71 30.42
N GLY A 378 19.04 6.94 31.31
CA GLY A 378 18.87 7.00 32.75
C GLY A 378 20.07 6.40 33.48
N ASN A 379 20.12 6.56 34.80
CA ASN A 379 21.21 6.05 35.64
C ASN A 379 20.72 4.95 36.58
N SER A 380 20.86 3.70 36.14
CA SER A 380 20.39 2.53 36.88
C SER A 380 21.12 2.31 38.21
N ASP A 381 22.42 2.63 38.30
CA ASP A 381 23.20 2.52 39.55
C ASP A 381 22.67 3.49 40.62
N ARG A 382 22.41 4.74 40.23
CA ARG A 382 21.86 5.75 41.15
C ARG A 382 20.48 5.31 41.65
N PHE A 383 19.62 4.83 40.75
CA PHE A 383 18.31 4.32 41.12
C PHE A 383 18.39 3.12 42.08
N ALA A 384 19.27 2.16 41.82
CA ALA A 384 19.49 1.00 42.68
C ALA A 384 20.00 1.43 44.07
N GLN A 385 20.92 2.40 44.13
CA GLN A 385 21.43 2.94 45.40
C GLN A 385 20.32 3.58 46.25
N ILE A 386 19.39 4.30 45.63
CA ILE A 386 18.28 4.98 46.33
C ILE A 386 17.24 3.98 46.83
N THR A 387 16.94 2.95 46.04
CA THR A 387 15.90 1.96 46.35
C THR A 387 16.39 0.79 47.20
N GLY A 388 17.70 0.58 47.27
CA GLY A 388 18.31 -0.59 47.90
C GLY A 388 18.11 -1.89 47.10
N LEU A 389 17.71 -1.80 45.83
CA LEU A 389 17.55 -2.96 44.96
C LEU A 389 18.91 -3.52 44.54
N ASP A 390 18.99 -4.85 44.43
CA ASP A 390 20.15 -5.49 43.80
C ASP A 390 20.09 -5.24 42.29
N TYR A 391 21.10 -4.53 41.79
CA TYR A 391 21.27 -4.19 40.38
C TYR A 391 21.08 -5.39 39.44
N TYR A 392 21.53 -6.57 39.85
CA TYR A 392 21.48 -7.78 39.03
C TYR A 392 20.12 -8.51 39.09
N GLU A 393 19.31 -8.27 40.12
CA GLU A 393 17.97 -8.83 40.22
C GLU A 393 16.92 -7.93 39.57
N GLU A 394 17.03 -6.61 39.80
CA GLU A 394 16.13 -5.61 39.25
C GLU A 394 16.84 -4.27 39.05
N SER A 395 16.77 -3.73 37.83
CA SER A 395 17.36 -2.43 37.48
C SER A 395 16.42 -1.58 36.62
N ALA A 396 16.62 -0.27 36.65
CA ALA A 396 15.99 0.67 35.73
C ALA A 396 16.43 0.40 34.28
N VAL A 397 15.46 0.34 33.36
CA VAL A 397 15.64 0.03 31.93
C VAL A 397 14.89 0.99 31.01
N GLY A 398 14.20 1.97 31.57
CA GLY A 398 13.50 3.02 30.84
C GLY A 398 12.94 4.09 31.76
N GLU A 399 12.71 5.27 31.22
CA GLU A 399 12.29 6.46 31.93
C GLU A 399 11.26 7.24 31.09
N PHE A 400 10.22 7.76 31.74
CA PHE A 400 9.14 8.47 31.09
C PHE A 400 8.71 9.67 31.94
N MET A 401 8.91 10.89 31.41
CA MET A 401 8.44 12.11 32.05
C MET A 401 6.95 12.30 31.82
N LEU A 402 6.29 12.84 32.83
CA LEU A 402 4.87 13.15 32.83
C LEU A 402 4.62 14.46 33.58
N GLY A 403 3.73 15.28 33.02
CA GLY A 403 3.21 16.47 33.69
C GLY A 403 1.87 16.91 33.12
N SER A 404 1.39 18.06 33.57
CA SER A 404 0.24 18.76 32.99
C SER A 404 0.64 19.56 31.74
N ILE A 405 -0.29 19.73 30.80
CA ILE A 405 -0.06 20.55 29.60
C ILE A 405 -0.22 22.04 29.95
N SER A 406 0.79 22.85 29.59
CA SER A 406 0.78 24.31 29.77
C SER A 406 -0.33 25.00 28.97
N ARG A 407 -1.23 25.74 29.64
CA ARG A 407 -2.26 26.57 28.99
C ARG A 407 -1.72 27.73 28.15
N LYS A 408 -0.41 28.00 28.14
CA LYS A 408 0.20 29.11 27.38
C LYS A 408 0.38 28.83 25.87
N VAL A 409 0.25 27.58 25.43
CA VAL A 409 0.47 27.19 24.02
C VAL A 409 -0.64 27.69 23.08
N GLU A 410 -1.81 28.10 23.58
CA GLU A 410 -2.87 28.70 22.75
C GLU A 410 -2.69 30.21 22.47
N ALA A 411 -1.73 30.89 23.11
CA ALA A 411 -1.64 32.36 23.08
C ALA A 411 -0.47 32.94 22.24
N GLN A 412 0.47 32.14 21.72
CA GLN A 412 1.66 32.63 21.01
C GLN A 412 1.60 32.60 19.47
N GLY A 413 0.42 32.86 18.90
CA GLY A 413 0.27 33.17 17.46
C GLY A 413 -0.11 34.62 17.15
N ARG A 414 -0.37 35.45 18.18
CA ARG A 414 -0.80 36.84 18.03
C ARG A 414 -0.09 37.73 19.04
N GLU A 415 1.12 38.17 18.70
CA GLU A 415 1.66 39.49 19.06
C GLU A 415 3.13 39.56 18.62
N GLY A 416 3.40 40.34 17.57
CA GLY A 416 4.75 40.49 17.04
C GLY A 416 4.85 41.34 15.79
N ALA A 417 4.23 42.53 15.77
CA ALA A 417 4.61 43.59 14.83
C ALA A 417 4.13 44.98 15.30
N GLY A 418 5.09 45.85 15.64
CA GLY A 418 4.94 47.30 15.85
C GLY A 418 4.44 47.68 17.24
N GLU A 419 5.02 48.62 17.99
CA GLU A 419 5.78 49.80 17.57
C GLU A 419 6.68 50.28 18.72
N GLN A 420 7.86 50.79 18.36
CA GLN A 420 8.63 51.70 19.20
C GLN A 420 8.58 53.09 18.55
N GLU A 421 8.27 54.08 19.41
CA GLU A 421 8.44 55.53 19.26
C GLU A 421 7.58 56.30 18.24
N SER A 422 6.68 57.15 18.76
CA SER A 422 6.98 58.58 18.94
C SER A 422 5.82 59.37 19.57
N ARG A 423 6.20 60.42 20.30
CA ARG A 423 5.40 61.32 21.12
C ARG A 423 4.62 62.33 20.28
N GLU A 424 3.40 62.72 20.69
CA GLU A 424 3.05 64.07 21.18
C GLU A 424 1.53 64.34 21.20
N ALA A 425 1.13 65.04 22.27
CA ALA A 425 0.04 66.03 22.39
C ALA A 425 -1.44 65.65 22.20
N GLY A 426 -2.20 65.80 23.30
CA GLY A 426 -3.12 66.95 23.39
C GLY A 426 -4.63 66.70 23.32
N GLU A 427 -5.26 66.85 24.48
CA GLU A 427 -6.56 67.52 24.73
C GLU A 427 -7.92 66.90 24.33
N GLN A 428 -8.73 66.71 25.39
CA GLN A 428 -10.11 67.16 25.61
C GLN A 428 -11.21 66.83 24.60
N GLY A 429 -12.33 66.29 25.13
CA GLY A 429 -13.65 66.52 24.52
C GLY A 429 -14.71 65.47 24.85
N SER A 430 -15.33 65.61 26.02
CA SER A 430 -16.70 65.11 26.28
C SER A 430 -17.71 65.64 25.25
N ILE A 431 -18.75 64.86 24.89
CA ILE A 431 -20.17 65.29 24.87
C ILE A 431 -21.11 64.10 24.57
N GLU A 432 -22.04 63.95 25.51
CA GLU A 432 -23.40 63.41 25.52
C GLU A 432 -24.13 62.94 24.25
N SER A 433 -24.77 61.77 24.43
CA SER A 433 -26.21 61.45 24.29
C SER A 433 -26.97 61.76 22.99
N LYS A 434 -27.70 60.74 22.48
CA LYS A 434 -29.17 60.78 22.32
C LYS A 434 -29.75 59.45 21.83
N GLY A 435 -30.76 58.98 22.55
CA GLY A 435 -32.05 58.62 21.94
C GLY A 435 -32.33 57.16 21.64
N SER A 436 -32.95 56.48 22.60
CA SER A 436 -33.89 55.36 22.37
C SER A 436 -35.09 55.80 21.53
N THR A 437 -35.64 54.91 20.69
CA THR A 437 -37.02 54.39 20.82
C THR A 437 -37.33 53.30 19.77
N SER A 438 -38.03 52.28 20.25
CA SER A 438 -38.76 51.23 19.51
C SER A 438 -39.94 51.78 18.68
N PHE A 439 -40.36 51.08 17.61
CA PHE A 439 -41.72 50.49 17.43
C PHE A 439 -41.99 49.95 15.99
N THR A 440 -42.42 48.68 15.93
CA THR A 440 -43.46 48.04 15.07
C THR A 440 -43.42 47.89 13.54
N SER A 441 -43.98 46.72 13.17
CA SER A 441 -44.38 46.12 11.90
C SER A 441 -45.21 46.95 10.90
N SER A 442 -45.06 46.66 9.59
CA SER A 442 -46.19 46.53 8.63
C SER A 442 -45.78 46.05 7.22
N ASN A 443 -46.43 44.95 6.80
CA ASN A 443 -46.98 44.53 5.50
C ASN A 443 -46.44 44.96 4.11
N LEU A 444 -46.45 43.92 3.27
CA LEU A 444 -46.35 43.85 1.80
C LEU A 444 -47.34 44.71 1.00
N VAL A 445 -46.88 45.21 -0.15
CA VAL A 445 -47.68 45.47 -1.37
C VAL A 445 -46.82 45.13 -2.61
N VAL A 446 -47.43 44.42 -3.56
CA VAL A 446 -46.91 44.05 -4.91
C VAL A 446 -47.24 45.15 -5.93
N PRO A 447 -46.44 45.36 -6.99
CA PRO A 447 -47.05 45.30 -8.32
C PRO A 447 -46.21 44.59 -9.41
N ASN A 448 -46.96 43.97 -10.33
CA ASN A 448 -46.54 43.31 -11.57
C ASN A 448 -45.77 44.19 -12.55
N LEU A 449 -44.90 43.56 -13.37
CA LEU A 449 -44.84 43.80 -14.82
C LEU A 449 -44.16 42.63 -15.55
N THR A 450 -44.92 41.99 -16.43
CA THR A 450 -44.52 41.03 -17.45
C THR A 450 -43.70 41.68 -18.57
N ASN A 451 -42.68 40.98 -19.08
CA ASN A 451 -42.35 41.02 -20.51
C ASN A 451 -41.76 39.68 -20.97
N PHE A 452 -42.29 39.21 -22.10
CA PHE A 452 -42.01 37.94 -22.75
C PHE A 452 -40.61 37.90 -23.36
N ILE A 453 -39.89 36.80 -23.11
CA ILE A 453 -38.84 36.29 -23.98
C ILE A 453 -39.22 34.85 -24.32
N THR A 454 -39.10 34.52 -25.59
CA THR A 454 -39.32 33.21 -26.24
C THR A 454 -38.82 32.01 -25.42
N PRO A 455 -39.49 30.85 -25.46
CA PRO A 455 -39.03 29.67 -24.73
C PRO A 455 -37.78 29.10 -25.41
N SER A 456 -36.61 29.56 -24.96
CA SER A 456 -35.45 28.67 -24.92
C SER A 456 -35.88 27.46 -24.09
N ALA A 457 -35.75 26.25 -24.64
CA ALA A 457 -36.09 25.02 -23.95
C ALA A 457 -35.59 25.09 -22.50
N ALA A 458 -36.51 24.94 -21.53
CA ALA A 458 -36.13 24.89 -20.13
C ALA A 458 -35.03 23.82 -19.98
N PRO A 459 -33.92 24.11 -19.29
CA PRO A 459 -32.84 23.15 -19.14
C PRO A 459 -33.41 21.86 -18.53
N MET A 460 -33.16 20.74 -19.20
CA MET A 460 -33.63 19.41 -18.82
C MET A 460 -33.23 19.12 -17.36
N ASN A 461 -34.14 18.58 -16.55
CA ASN A 461 -33.86 18.30 -15.15
C ASN A 461 -32.85 17.15 -15.07
N ASN A 462 -31.93 17.18 -14.10
CA ASN A 462 -31.00 16.08 -13.84
C ASN A 462 -31.73 14.73 -13.65
N ALA A 463 -32.95 14.76 -13.10
CA ALA A 463 -33.77 13.57 -12.90
C ALA A 463 -34.20 12.88 -14.20
N ASP A 464 -34.39 13.64 -15.28
CA ASP A 464 -34.81 13.09 -16.58
C ASP A 464 -33.73 12.20 -17.22
N LYS A 465 -32.49 12.33 -16.74
CA LYS A 465 -31.34 11.53 -17.20
C LYS A 465 -31.16 10.23 -16.41
N LEU A 466 -32.00 9.96 -15.42
CA LEU A 466 -31.84 8.86 -14.46
C LEU A 466 -33.07 7.94 -14.46
N PRO A 467 -33.04 6.84 -15.24
CA PRO A 467 -34.11 5.86 -15.24
C PRO A 467 -34.38 5.34 -13.82
N GLY A 468 -35.65 5.38 -13.41
CA GLY A 468 -36.11 4.93 -12.08
C GLY A 468 -35.98 5.94 -10.95
N LEU A 469 -35.42 7.15 -11.17
CA LEU A 469 -35.30 8.13 -10.09
C LEU A 469 -36.65 8.70 -9.64
N TYR A 470 -37.55 9.02 -10.57
CA TYR A 470 -38.90 9.50 -10.24
C TYR A 470 -39.69 8.45 -9.44
N ASP A 471 -39.51 7.18 -9.77
CA ASP A 471 -40.13 6.07 -9.06
C ASP A 471 -39.56 5.93 -7.64
N LEU A 472 -38.22 6.02 -7.51
CA LEU A 472 -37.56 6.04 -6.20
C LEU A 472 -38.03 7.24 -5.35
N TRP A 473 -38.24 8.41 -5.96
CA TRP A 473 -38.77 9.61 -5.29
C TRP A 473 -40.19 9.47 -4.76
N ALA A 474 -41.00 8.57 -5.34
CA ALA A 474 -42.31 8.24 -4.77
C ALA A 474 -42.20 7.43 -3.48
N HIS A 475 -41.08 6.73 -3.27
CA HIS A 475 -40.79 6.03 -2.02
C HIS A 475 -40.06 6.92 -1.02
N THR A 476 -39.08 7.71 -1.46
CA THR A 476 -38.29 8.56 -0.57
C THR A 476 -37.65 9.73 -1.30
N LYS A 477 -37.60 10.90 -0.66
CA LYS A 477 -36.85 12.09 -1.14
C LYS A 477 -35.62 12.38 -0.27
N GLY A 478 -35.21 11.40 0.52
CA GLY A 478 -34.19 11.52 1.55
C GLY A 478 -34.81 11.55 2.95
N ASP A 479 -33.98 11.30 3.95
CA ASP A 479 -34.29 11.39 5.37
C ASP A 479 -33.28 12.28 6.08
N HIS A 480 -33.76 13.15 6.96
CA HIS A 480 -32.92 14.10 7.70
C HIS A 480 -31.90 13.44 8.63
N GLU A 481 -32.10 12.17 9.02
CA GLU A 481 -31.13 11.40 9.78
C GLU A 481 -29.93 10.93 8.93
N ILE A 482 -30.08 10.88 7.59
CA ILE A 482 -28.96 10.61 6.69
C ILE A 482 -28.13 11.88 6.49
N THR A 483 -26.91 11.89 7.04
CA THR A 483 -25.97 12.99 6.94
C THR A 483 -24.97 12.76 5.79
N ILE A 484 -24.90 13.73 4.87
CA ILE A 484 -23.95 13.80 3.76
C ILE A 484 -22.92 14.89 4.07
N VAL A 485 -21.66 14.52 4.24
CA VAL A 485 -20.57 15.49 4.39
C VAL A 485 -19.89 15.69 3.05
N ILE A 486 -19.81 16.94 2.58
CA ILE A 486 -19.23 17.32 1.29
C ILE A 486 -17.89 18.03 1.52
N LEU A 487 -16.80 17.37 1.10
CA LEU A 487 -15.44 17.90 1.08
C LEU A 487 -15.19 18.54 -0.29
N ASP A 488 -15.32 19.86 -0.37
CA ASP A 488 -15.20 20.63 -1.62
C ASP A 488 -14.80 22.08 -1.28
N GLY A 489 -15.03 23.04 -2.16
CA GLY A 489 -14.89 24.46 -1.84
C GLY A 489 -15.98 25.05 -0.95
N ASN A 490 -15.95 26.38 -0.79
CA ASN A 490 -16.87 27.11 0.06
C ASN A 490 -18.16 27.47 -0.70
N ALA A 491 -19.21 26.66 -0.54
CA ALA A 491 -20.46 26.84 -1.27
C ALA A 491 -21.26 28.08 -0.81
N ASP A 492 -21.93 28.74 -1.75
CA ASP A 492 -22.87 29.82 -1.45
C ASP A 492 -24.23 29.23 -1.04
N LEU A 493 -24.51 29.24 0.26
CA LEU A 493 -25.73 28.68 0.85
C LEU A 493 -26.91 29.67 0.85
N GLU A 494 -26.73 30.89 0.34
CA GLU A 494 -27.79 31.91 0.28
C GLU A 494 -28.73 31.74 -0.92
N ARG A 495 -28.38 30.87 -1.88
CA ARG A 495 -29.17 30.62 -3.08
C ARG A 495 -30.54 30.04 -2.75
N SER A 496 -31.58 30.42 -3.51
CA SER A 496 -32.96 29.97 -3.28
C SER A 496 -33.11 28.44 -3.29
N CYS A 497 -32.25 27.72 -4.01
CA CYS A 497 -32.24 26.25 -4.03
C CYS A 497 -31.87 25.60 -2.70
N PHE A 498 -31.21 26.30 -1.78
CA PHE A 498 -30.90 25.81 -0.44
C PHE A 498 -31.92 26.27 0.62
N GLN A 499 -32.89 27.10 0.25
CA GLN A 499 -33.86 27.63 1.20
C GLN A 499 -34.77 26.51 1.71
N GLY A 500 -34.67 26.19 3.01
CA GLY A 500 -35.37 25.06 3.63
C GLY A 500 -34.62 23.72 3.56
N ALA A 501 -33.45 23.67 2.93
CA ALA A 501 -32.56 22.51 3.00
C ALA A 501 -31.90 22.43 4.38
N ASN A 502 -31.72 21.20 4.90
CA ASN A 502 -30.97 20.97 6.15
C ASN A 502 -29.47 20.96 5.87
N ILE A 503 -28.91 22.12 5.51
CA ILE A 503 -27.50 22.29 5.21
C ILE A 503 -26.81 23.22 6.20
N SER A 504 -25.58 22.85 6.57
CA SER A 504 -24.69 23.69 7.38
C SER A 504 -23.29 23.71 6.78
N LYS A 505 -22.46 24.63 7.27
CA LYS A 505 -21.06 24.79 6.85
C LYS A 505 -20.18 24.74 8.07
N ILE A 506 -19.11 23.95 8.00
CA ILE A 506 -18.12 23.82 9.06
C ILE A 506 -16.75 24.04 8.43
N PHE A 507 -16.09 25.14 8.82
CA PHE A 507 -14.73 25.42 8.36
C PHE A 507 -13.74 24.47 9.04
N PRO A 508 -12.71 24.00 8.32
CA PRO A 508 -11.65 23.19 8.91
C PRO A 508 -10.99 23.90 10.09
N TYR A 509 -10.92 23.26 11.25
CA TYR A 509 -10.32 23.84 12.46
C TYR A 509 -8.80 24.08 12.33
N TRP A 510 -8.15 23.43 11.37
CA TRP A 510 -6.71 23.55 11.12
C TRP A 510 -6.36 24.67 10.14
N HIS A 511 -7.35 25.37 9.59
CA HIS A 511 -7.15 26.58 8.79
C HIS A 511 -7.78 27.78 9.50
N GLU A 512 -7.14 28.94 9.38
CA GLU A 512 -7.81 30.18 9.73
C GLU A 512 -9.04 30.37 8.83
N THR A 513 -10.11 30.93 9.39
CA THR A 513 -11.30 31.24 8.60
C THR A 513 -10.92 32.28 7.56
N PRO A 514 -11.06 32.01 6.25
CA PRO A 514 -10.52 32.88 5.24
C PRO A 514 -11.37 34.15 5.10
N GLU A 515 -10.74 35.27 4.77
CA GLU A 515 -11.47 36.52 4.49
C GLU A 515 -12.47 36.32 3.35
N PRO A 516 -13.68 36.90 3.43
CA PRO A 516 -14.67 36.84 2.34
C PRO A 516 -14.09 37.37 1.03
N ILE A 517 -14.40 36.70 -0.08
CA ILE A 517 -14.01 37.18 -1.41
C ILE A 517 -14.92 38.36 -1.78
N ALA A 518 -14.31 39.48 -2.19
CA ALA A 518 -15.05 40.67 -2.63
C ALA A 518 -15.95 40.37 -3.83
N LEU A 519 -17.15 40.97 -3.85
CA LEU A 519 -18.19 40.70 -4.85
C LEU A 519 -17.72 40.98 -6.28
N GLU A 520 -16.90 42.01 -6.48
CA GLU A 520 -16.29 42.38 -7.76
C GLU A 520 -15.53 41.22 -8.43
N TYR A 521 -14.89 40.34 -7.65
CA TYR A 521 -14.19 39.18 -8.21
C TYR A 521 -15.15 38.07 -8.66
N TYR A 522 -16.31 37.91 -8.00
CA TYR A 522 -17.36 37.02 -8.48
C TYR A 522 -17.99 37.55 -9.77
N GLU A 523 -18.24 38.85 -9.85
CA GLU A 523 -18.78 39.51 -11.04
C GLU A 523 -17.82 39.37 -12.22
N ALA A 524 -16.53 39.67 -12.03
CA ALA A 524 -15.50 39.48 -13.06
C ALA A 524 -15.41 38.02 -13.55
N PHE A 525 -15.49 37.05 -12.63
CA PHE A 525 -15.49 35.63 -13.00
C PHE A 525 -16.72 35.26 -13.83
N LEU A 526 -17.92 35.71 -13.43
CA LEU A 526 -19.17 35.46 -14.15
C LEU A 526 -19.19 36.13 -15.54
N GLU A 527 -18.69 37.36 -15.67
CA GLU A 527 -18.59 38.05 -16.96
C GLU A 527 -17.68 37.30 -17.93
N ILE A 528 -16.53 36.84 -17.45
CA ILE A 528 -15.59 36.07 -18.28
C ILE A 528 -16.18 34.69 -18.62
N GLU A 529 -16.89 34.03 -17.71
CA GLU A 529 -17.63 32.80 -18.01
C GLU A 529 -18.71 33.01 -19.09
N LYS A 530 -19.45 34.14 -19.03
CA LYS A 530 -20.50 34.51 -19.99
C LYS A 530 -19.95 34.93 -21.35
N SER A 531 -18.69 35.36 -21.44
CA SER A 531 -18.05 35.78 -22.70
C SER A 531 -17.94 34.66 -23.76
N GLY A 532 -18.10 33.38 -23.36
CA GLY A 532 -18.03 32.23 -24.26
C GLY A 532 -16.61 31.78 -24.61
N GLU A 533 -15.59 32.44 -24.07
CA GLU A 533 -14.18 32.05 -24.28
C GLU A 533 -13.87 30.69 -23.66
N LYS A 534 -12.94 29.94 -24.29
CA LYS A 534 -12.56 28.58 -23.88
C LYS A 534 -11.04 28.43 -23.86
N GLY A 535 -10.56 27.41 -23.15
CA GLY A 535 -9.16 27.02 -23.12
C GLY A 535 -8.22 28.12 -22.59
N GLU A 536 -7.07 28.25 -23.23
CA GLU A 536 -5.99 29.13 -22.79
C GLU A 536 -6.37 30.63 -22.80
N ALA A 537 -7.23 31.05 -23.73
CA ALA A 537 -7.70 32.43 -23.82
C ALA A 537 -8.48 32.85 -22.56
N LYS A 538 -9.41 32.00 -22.13
CA LYS A 538 -10.18 32.20 -20.89
C LYS A 538 -9.28 32.20 -19.66
N ALA A 539 -8.31 31.28 -19.59
CA ALA A 539 -7.38 31.19 -18.47
C ALA A 539 -6.54 32.47 -18.33
N LYS A 540 -6.04 33.02 -19.44
CA LYS A 540 -5.29 34.30 -19.45
C LYS A 540 -6.15 35.47 -19.00
N LYS A 541 -7.41 35.55 -19.44
CA LYS A 541 -8.32 36.62 -18.98
C LYS A 541 -8.62 36.53 -17.49
N LEU A 542 -8.88 35.33 -16.98
CA LEU A 542 -9.12 35.12 -15.56
C LEU A 542 -7.89 35.47 -14.71
N GLN A 543 -6.69 35.08 -15.14
CA GLN A 543 -5.43 35.43 -14.45
C GLN A 543 -5.14 36.93 -14.48
N ALA A 544 -5.54 37.63 -15.55
CA ALA A 544 -5.38 39.07 -15.65
C ALA A 544 -6.40 39.86 -14.80
N ALA A 545 -7.61 39.32 -14.62
CA ALA A 545 -8.70 39.97 -13.91
C ALA A 545 -8.76 39.67 -12.40
N VAL A 546 -8.25 38.51 -11.97
CA VAL A 546 -8.36 38.04 -10.59
C VAL A 546 -7.02 37.51 -10.09
N PRO A 547 -6.54 37.93 -8.90
CA PRO A 547 -5.35 37.34 -8.28
C PRO A 547 -5.45 35.82 -8.15
N GLU A 548 -4.35 35.11 -8.38
CA GLU A 548 -4.35 33.64 -8.51
C GLU A 548 -4.95 32.91 -7.30
N ALA A 549 -4.57 33.30 -6.07
CA ALA A 549 -5.12 32.71 -4.86
C ALA A 549 -6.65 32.91 -4.74
N ILE A 550 -7.16 34.08 -5.13
CA ILE A 550 -8.59 34.37 -5.16
C ILE A 550 -9.27 33.56 -6.27
N LEU A 551 -8.64 33.46 -7.43
CA LEU A 551 -9.15 32.69 -8.57
C LEU A 551 -9.33 31.20 -8.22
N ASN A 552 -8.38 30.61 -7.50
CA ASN A 552 -8.47 29.21 -7.04
C ASN A 552 -9.59 29.01 -6.02
N ARG A 553 -9.74 29.94 -5.06
CA ARG A 553 -10.88 29.93 -4.12
C ARG A 553 -12.21 30.07 -4.86
N LEU A 554 -12.33 31.00 -5.80
CA LEU A 554 -13.53 31.17 -6.63
C LEU A 554 -13.88 29.89 -7.38
N LYS A 555 -12.93 29.27 -8.08
CA LYS A 555 -13.16 28.01 -8.80
C LYS A 555 -13.78 26.95 -7.90
N GLY A 556 -13.26 26.77 -6.67
CA GLY A 556 -13.84 25.82 -5.72
C GLY A 556 -15.20 26.25 -5.17
N ASN A 557 -15.46 27.54 -4.97
CA ASN A 557 -16.79 28.02 -4.52
C ASN A 557 -17.86 27.78 -5.59
N PHE A 558 -17.54 28.05 -6.86
CA PHE A 558 -18.40 27.74 -8.00
C PHE A 558 -18.64 26.23 -8.13
N HIS A 559 -17.58 25.44 -7.97
CA HIS A 559 -17.66 23.99 -7.99
C HIS A 559 -18.57 23.46 -6.87
N ALA A 560 -18.27 23.79 -5.61
CA ALA A 560 -19.03 23.33 -4.45
C ALA A 560 -20.51 23.73 -4.49
N THR A 561 -20.83 24.96 -4.92
CA THR A 561 -22.23 25.41 -5.04
C THR A 561 -22.99 24.56 -6.06
N HIS A 562 -22.35 24.23 -7.18
CA HIS A 562 -22.92 23.35 -8.21
C HIS A 562 -23.13 21.92 -7.69
N ILE A 563 -22.10 21.33 -7.08
CA ILE A 563 -22.15 19.96 -6.54
C ILE A 563 -23.22 19.82 -5.46
N ILE A 564 -23.26 20.73 -4.49
CA ILE A 564 -24.18 20.64 -3.35
C ILE A 564 -25.63 20.87 -3.80
N SER A 565 -25.88 21.81 -4.71
CA SER A 565 -27.23 22.01 -5.28
C SER A 565 -27.73 20.78 -6.04
N THR A 566 -26.83 20.05 -6.72
CA THR A 566 -27.16 18.78 -7.38
C THR A 566 -27.59 17.70 -6.37
N ILE A 567 -26.98 17.68 -5.18
CA ILE A 567 -27.31 16.69 -4.13
C ILE A 567 -28.60 17.07 -3.40
N ILE A 568 -28.69 18.28 -2.83
CA ILE A 568 -29.73 18.65 -1.84
C ILE A 568 -30.62 19.83 -2.24
N GLY A 569 -30.50 20.35 -3.47
CA GLY A 569 -31.33 21.46 -3.94
C GLY A 569 -32.82 21.16 -3.77
N GLN A 570 -33.58 22.08 -3.19
CA GLN A 570 -34.97 21.85 -2.86
C GLN A 570 -35.83 21.70 -4.11
N HIS A 571 -36.77 20.76 -4.08
CA HIS A 571 -37.76 20.59 -5.15
C HIS A 571 -38.63 21.83 -5.25
N GLY A 572 -38.89 22.31 -6.48
CA GLY A 572 -39.61 23.57 -6.72
C GLY A 572 -38.71 24.81 -6.72
N SER A 573 -37.41 24.66 -6.49
CA SER A 573 -36.39 25.69 -6.70
C SER A 573 -35.77 25.61 -8.11
N PRO A 574 -34.91 26.57 -8.51
CA PRO A 574 -34.21 26.54 -9.81
C PRO A 574 -33.38 25.26 -10.04
N VAL A 575 -32.94 24.57 -8.98
CA VAL A 575 -32.16 23.34 -9.06
C VAL A 575 -32.78 22.27 -8.14
N PRO A 576 -33.62 21.37 -8.68
CA PRO A 576 -34.12 20.24 -7.91
C PRO A 576 -33.02 19.18 -7.76
N GLY A 577 -32.50 19.04 -6.54
CA GLY A 577 -31.48 18.05 -6.19
C GLY A 577 -32.02 16.63 -6.04
N ILE A 578 -31.11 15.67 -6.00
CA ILE A 578 -31.42 14.23 -5.95
C ILE A 578 -31.99 13.80 -4.58
N ALA A 579 -31.44 14.27 -3.47
CA ALA A 579 -31.80 13.89 -2.10
C ALA A 579 -32.09 15.14 -1.22
N PRO A 580 -33.13 15.94 -1.55
CA PRO A 580 -33.38 17.24 -0.94
C PRO A 580 -33.70 17.20 0.57
N ARG A 581 -34.14 16.04 1.11
CA ARG A 581 -34.51 15.92 2.53
C ARG A 581 -33.39 15.40 3.44
N CYS A 582 -32.23 15.03 2.88
CA CYS A 582 -31.08 14.62 3.67
C CYS A 582 -30.44 15.82 4.38
N ARG A 583 -29.72 15.54 5.46
CA ARG A 583 -28.86 16.53 6.12
C ARG A 583 -27.54 16.64 5.36
N ALA A 584 -27.05 17.85 5.14
CA ALA A 584 -25.76 18.10 4.50
C ALA A 584 -24.85 19.00 5.33
N ILE A 585 -23.55 18.73 5.26
CA ILE A 585 -22.52 19.57 5.87
C ILE A 585 -21.43 19.82 4.83
N ASN A 586 -21.22 21.09 4.46
CA ASN A 586 -20.08 21.47 3.63
C ASN A 586 -18.85 21.72 4.51
N ILE A 587 -17.75 21.04 4.21
CA ILE A 587 -16.42 21.32 4.77
C ILE A 587 -15.56 21.90 3.65
N PRO A 588 -15.33 23.24 3.65
CA PRO A 588 -14.50 23.87 2.63
C PRO A 588 -13.02 23.52 2.81
N ILE A 589 -12.43 22.76 1.87
CA ILE A 589 -11.03 22.31 1.93
C ILE A 589 -10.07 23.11 1.03
N ASN A 590 -10.56 24.16 0.35
CA ASN A 590 -9.78 25.04 -0.53
C ASN A 590 -9.61 26.47 0.02
N THR A 591 -9.71 26.67 1.33
CA THR A 591 -9.91 27.98 1.96
C THR A 591 -8.80 29.01 1.71
N THR A 592 -7.56 28.56 1.52
CA THR A 592 -6.37 29.41 1.29
C THR A 592 -6.15 29.77 -0.18
N GLY A 593 -6.74 29.02 -1.12
CA GLY A 593 -6.49 29.18 -2.55
C GLY A 593 -5.21 28.50 -3.06
N ASP A 594 -4.50 27.76 -2.21
CA ASP A 594 -3.40 26.90 -2.62
C ASP A 594 -3.91 25.55 -3.14
N ASN A 595 -3.58 25.22 -4.40
CA ASN A 595 -3.94 23.94 -5.00
C ASN A 595 -3.22 22.76 -4.31
N GLY A 596 -2.03 22.97 -3.74
CA GLY A 596 -1.30 21.96 -2.98
C GLY A 596 -2.00 21.55 -1.69
N GLU A 597 -2.75 22.45 -1.06
CA GLU A 597 -3.53 22.16 0.13
C GLU A 597 -4.80 21.37 -0.15
N PHE A 598 -5.47 21.65 -1.28
CA PHE A 598 -6.72 20.98 -1.69
C PHE A 598 -6.54 19.48 -1.92
N ILE A 599 -5.35 19.07 -2.39
CA ILE A 599 -4.97 17.67 -2.63
C ILE A 599 -3.98 17.13 -1.60
N SER A 600 -3.71 17.89 -0.52
CA SER A 600 -2.77 17.50 0.53
C SER A 600 -3.27 16.24 1.23
N PRO A 601 -2.47 15.15 1.29
CA PRO A 601 -2.89 13.94 1.98
C PRO A 601 -3.21 14.17 3.45
N ILE A 602 -2.52 15.09 4.12
CA ILE A 602 -2.74 15.41 5.54
C ILE A 602 -4.07 16.16 5.72
N ASN A 603 -4.34 17.18 4.90
CA ASN A 603 -5.58 17.95 5.00
C ASN A 603 -6.80 17.10 4.63
N LEU A 604 -6.69 16.25 3.61
CA LEU A 604 -7.75 15.30 3.28
C LEU A 604 -7.96 14.30 4.40
N THR A 605 -6.90 13.76 5.02
CA THR A 605 -7.02 12.87 6.20
C THR A 605 -7.85 13.54 7.31
N ARG A 606 -7.48 14.77 7.70
CA ARG A 606 -8.23 15.54 8.71
C ARG A 606 -9.68 15.81 8.30
N ALA A 607 -9.93 16.06 7.01
CA ALA A 607 -11.27 16.28 6.49
C ALA A 607 -12.15 15.02 6.54
N PHE A 608 -11.60 13.84 6.23
CA PHE A 608 -12.30 12.57 6.38
C PHE A 608 -12.61 12.26 7.85
N GLU A 609 -11.66 12.49 8.75
CA GLU A 609 -11.88 12.30 10.20
C GLU A 609 -12.91 13.26 10.77
N LEU A 610 -12.85 14.54 10.39
CA LEU A 610 -13.85 15.53 10.78
C LEU A 610 -15.24 15.14 10.25
N ALA A 611 -15.34 14.70 9.00
CA ALA A 611 -16.60 14.22 8.43
C ALA A 611 -17.19 13.05 9.21
N MET A 612 -16.36 12.07 9.59
CA MET A 612 -16.77 10.94 10.43
C MET A 612 -17.26 11.42 11.81
N LYS A 613 -16.52 12.33 12.48
CA LYS A 613 -16.92 12.93 13.77
C LYS A 613 -18.25 13.68 13.71
N LEU A 614 -18.58 14.25 12.55
CA LEU A 614 -19.84 14.96 12.31
C LEU A 614 -21.02 14.01 12.03
N GLY A 615 -20.79 12.69 12.09
CA GLY A 615 -21.80 11.66 11.92
C GLY A 615 -22.15 11.40 10.46
N ALA A 616 -21.20 11.52 9.53
CA ALA A 616 -21.43 11.23 8.13
C ALA A 616 -21.94 9.80 7.91
N ASN A 617 -23.03 9.63 7.16
CA ASN A 617 -23.39 8.36 6.54
C ASN A 617 -22.77 8.24 5.15
N ILE A 618 -22.60 9.39 4.47
CA ILE A 618 -21.92 9.49 3.19
C ILE A 618 -20.91 10.63 3.24
N ILE A 619 -19.69 10.38 2.78
CA ILE A 619 -18.68 11.41 2.51
C ILE A 619 -18.57 11.56 0.99
N HIS A 620 -18.94 12.74 0.49
CA HIS A 620 -18.67 13.14 -0.89
C HIS A 620 -17.33 13.88 -0.91
N CYS A 621 -16.31 13.27 -1.51
CA CYS A 621 -15.00 13.89 -1.68
C CYS A 621 -14.85 14.39 -3.11
N ALA A 622 -14.92 15.70 -3.30
CA ALA A 622 -14.77 16.32 -4.62
C ALA A 622 -13.29 16.41 -5.08
N ALA A 623 -12.34 16.23 -4.16
CA ALA A 623 -10.92 16.26 -4.48
C ALA A 623 -10.48 15.03 -5.28
N CYS A 624 -9.57 15.26 -6.23
CA CYS A 624 -8.82 14.23 -6.94
C CYS A 624 -7.32 14.54 -6.81
N CYS A 625 -6.59 13.68 -6.09
CA CYS A 625 -5.13 13.69 -6.12
C CYS A 625 -4.66 12.71 -7.18
N ALA A 626 -4.02 13.21 -8.24
CA ALA A 626 -3.53 12.39 -9.34
C ALA A 626 -2.47 11.38 -8.85
N THR A 627 -2.60 10.13 -9.27
CA THR A 627 -1.63 9.04 -9.00
C THR A 627 -1.52 8.11 -10.20
N GLN A 628 -0.35 7.52 -10.39
CA GLN A 628 -0.14 6.48 -11.42
C GLN A 628 -0.10 5.05 -10.83
N THR A 629 -0.05 4.92 -9.50
CA THR A 629 0.13 3.65 -8.81
C THR A 629 -1.14 3.17 -8.11
N GLY A 630 -2.12 4.06 -7.90
CA GLY A 630 -3.30 3.78 -7.08
C GLY A 630 -2.99 3.72 -5.57
N ILE A 631 -1.75 4.02 -5.18
CA ILE A 631 -1.30 4.04 -3.78
C ILE A 631 -1.46 5.47 -3.25
N ALA A 632 -2.26 5.62 -2.20
CA ALA A 632 -2.30 6.86 -1.41
C ALA A 632 -1.28 6.84 -0.29
N HIS A 633 -0.98 8.03 0.24
CA HIS A 633 -0.24 8.17 1.48
C HIS A 633 -0.95 7.39 2.61
N ASP A 634 -0.19 6.69 3.46
CA ASP A 634 -0.74 5.74 4.43
C ASP A 634 -1.74 6.36 5.42
N LEU A 635 -1.57 7.64 5.78
CA LEU A 635 -2.54 8.37 6.61
C LEU A 635 -3.91 8.49 5.94
N LEU A 636 -3.93 8.92 4.67
CA LEU A 636 -5.17 9.10 3.91
C LEU A 636 -5.83 7.75 3.60
N ALA A 637 -5.03 6.73 3.23
CA ALA A 637 -5.55 5.39 3.02
C ALA A 637 -6.20 4.81 4.29
N ARG A 638 -5.60 5.03 5.46
CA ARG A 638 -6.17 4.61 6.75
C ARG A 638 -7.41 5.40 7.13
N ALA A 639 -7.47 6.70 6.92
CA ALA A 639 -8.66 7.49 7.19
C ALA A 639 -9.86 7.08 6.30
N VAL A 640 -9.61 6.85 5.01
CA VAL A 640 -10.61 6.31 4.07
C VAL A 640 -11.11 4.94 4.53
N LYS A 641 -10.20 4.04 4.88
CA LYS A 641 -10.57 2.72 5.40
C LYS A 641 -11.34 2.81 6.72
N ASN A 642 -10.95 3.68 7.64
CA ASN A 642 -11.63 3.87 8.92
C ASN A 642 -13.06 4.35 8.74
N CYS A 643 -13.32 5.24 7.77
CA CYS A 643 -14.68 5.62 7.41
C CYS A 643 -15.49 4.41 6.90
N GLN A 644 -14.92 3.58 6.04
CA GLN A 644 -15.58 2.35 5.54
C GLN A 644 -15.87 1.35 6.67
N ASP A 645 -14.89 1.12 7.56
CA ASP A 645 -15.02 0.24 8.73
C ASP A 645 -16.12 0.75 9.70
N ASN A 646 -16.40 2.06 9.70
CA ASN A 646 -17.49 2.69 10.45
C ASN A 646 -18.81 2.82 9.64
N ASN A 647 -18.98 2.02 8.59
CA ASN A 647 -20.20 1.96 7.78
C ASN A 647 -20.56 3.33 7.14
N ILE A 648 -19.53 4.07 6.69
CA ILE A 648 -19.67 5.33 5.96
C ILE A 648 -19.34 5.08 4.49
N LEU A 649 -20.27 5.44 3.61
CA LEU A 649 -20.04 5.36 2.17
C LEU A 649 -19.18 6.54 1.72
N ILE A 650 -18.11 6.27 0.98
CA ILE A 650 -17.32 7.34 0.33
C ILE A 650 -17.61 7.33 -1.17
N VAL A 651 -17.93 8.50 -1.71
CA VAL A 651 -18.12 8.71 -3.15
C VAL A 651 -17.14 9.79 -3.62
N ALA A 652 -16.41 9.51 -4.69
CA ALA A 652 -15.42 10.44 -5.25
C ALA A 652 -15.36 10.35 -6.80
N PRO A 653 -15.03 11.43 -7.50
CA PRO A 653 -14.90 11.41 -8.96
C PRO A 653 -13.65 10.64 -9.39
N THR A 654 -13.74 9.90 -10.49
CA THR A 654 -12.62 9.11 -11.02
C THR A 654 -11.52 9.96 -11.69
N GLY A 655 -11.84 11.20 -12.09
CA GLY A 655 -10.95 12.16 -12.76
C GLY A 655 -11.19 12.31 -14.26
N ASN A 656 -10.57 13.32 -14.87
CA ASN A 656 -10.86 13.77 -16.25
C ASN A 656 -9.62 13.76 -17.16
N ASP A 657 -8.70 12.83 -16.93
CA ASP A 657 -7.36 12.78 -17.50
C ASP A 657 -7.21 11.67 -18.55
N LYS A 658 -8.31 11.23 -19.17
CA LYS A 658 -8.36 10.20 -20.23
C LYS A 658 -7.79 8.83 -19.81
N GLY A 659 -7.60 8.58 -18.51
CA GLY A 659 -6.93 7.38 -17.99
C GLY A 659 -5.40 7.47 -17.95
N GLU A 660 -4.81 8.66 -18.12
CA GLU A 660 -3.37 8.90 -17.94
C GLU A 660 -2.94 8.67 -16.48
N CYS A 661 -3.79 9.08 -15.55
CA CYS A 661 -3.65 8.88 -14.12
C CYS A 661 -4.99 8.47 -13.48
N TRP A 662 -4.92 8.04 -12.23
CA TRP A 662 -6.07 7.79 -11.36
C TRP A 662 -6.15 8.86 -10.27
N CYS A 663 -7.27 8.90 -9.55
CA CYS A 663 -7.56 9.88 -8.52
C CYS A 663 -7.68 9.20 -7.16
N ILE A 664 -6.92 9.70 -6.18
CA ILE A 664 -7.17 9.42 -4.77
C ILE A 664 -8.20 10.45 -4.27
N PRO A 665 -9.22 10.06 -3.49
CA PRO A 665 -9.42 8.72 -2.92
C PRO A 665 -10.19 7.74 -3.81
N ALA A 666 -10.71 8.15 -4.97
CA ALA A 666 -11.60 7.31 -5.78
C ALA A 666 -11.03 5.93 -6.14
N ILE A 667 -9.71 5.81 -6.36
CA ILE A 667 -9.04 4.55 -6.74
C ILE A 667 -8.77 3.63 -5.54
N LEU A 668 -8.96 4.13 -4.32
CA LEU A 668 -8.73 3.32 -3.12
C LEU A 668 -9.83 2.26 -2.97
N PRO A 669 -9.48 1.04 -2.53
CA PRO A 669 -10.45 -0.04 -2.36
C PRO A 669 -11.65 0.38 -1.51
N GLY A 670 -12.85 -0.01 -1.95
CA GLY A 670 -14.11 0.25 -1.25
C GLY A 670 -14.67 1.67 -1.41
N VAL A 671 -13.94 2.60 -2.05
CA VAL A 671 -14.48 3.92 -2.40
C VAL A 671 -15.31 3.79 -3.67
N LEU A 672 -16.54 4.33 -3.68
CA LEU A 672 -17.41 4.30 -4.86
C LEU A 672 -16.97 5.38 -5.85
N GLY A 673 -16.15 5.00 -6.83
CA GLY A 673 -15.64 5.89 -7.87
C GLY A 673 -16.71 6.23 -8.90
N ALA A 674 -16.97 7.52 -9.14
CA ALA A 674 -17.95 7.96 -10.14
C ALA A 674 -17.27 8.33 -11.47
N GLY A 675 -17.57 7.56 -12.51
CA GLY A 675 -17.24 7.86 -13.90
C GLY A 675 -18.34 8.67 -14.58
N MET A 676 -17.97 9.42 -15.62
CA MET A 676 -18.90 10.28 -16.34
C MET A 676 -19.48 9.61 -17.59
N MET A 677 -20.81 9.57 -17.66
CA MET A 677 -21.60 9.25 -18.84
C MET A 677 -22.06 10.54 -19.54
N LYS A 678 -22.00 10.53 -20.88
CA LYS A 678 -22.61 11.53 -21.76
C LYS A 678 -24.13 11.33 -21.85
N ASP A 679 -24.84 12.32 -22.35
CA ASP A 679 -26.31 12.27 -22.51
C ASP A 679 -26.75 11.17 -23.49
N ASN A 680 -25.87 10.75 -24.40
CA ASN A 680 -26.08 9.61 -25.30
C ASN A 680 -25.83 8.24 -24.65
N GLY A 681 -25.58 8.18 -23.34
CA GLY A 681 -25.35 6.93 -22.61
C GLY A 681 -23.95 6.32 -22.77
N LYS A 682 -23.03 6.97 -23.49
CA LYS A 682 -21.63 6.52 -23.66
C LYS A 682 -20.72 7.15 -22.60
N PRO A 683 -19.63 6.49 -22.18
CA PRO A 683 -18.65 7.11 -21.28
C PRO A 683 -17.97 8.29 -21.95
N ALA A 684 -17.64 9.34 -21.18
CA ALA A 684 -16.88 10.46 -21.69
C ALA A 684 -15.42 10.05 -21.95
N ASN A 685 -14.87 10.46 -23.11
CA ASN A 685 -13.53 10.04 -23.55
C ASN A 685 -12.42 10.46 -22.56
N TYR A 686 -12.65 11.53 -21.81
CA TYR A 686 -11.72 12.04 -20.79
C TYR A 686 -11.98 11.47 -19.39
N SER A 687 -13.08 10.76 -19.13
CA SER A 687 -13.31 10.12 -17.83
C SER A 687 -12.23 9.06 -17.59
N ASN A 688 -11.57 9.12 -16.43
CA ASN A 688 -10.59 8.11 -16.03
C ASN A 688 -11.26 6.75 -15.77
N TRP A 689 -10.51 5.68 -15.99
CA TRP A 689 -10.99 4.30 -15.94
C TRP A 689 -9.80 3.35 -15.70
N GLY A 690 -10.07 2.07 -15.42
CA GLY A 690 -9.01 1.08 -15.11
C GLY A 690 -8.66 0.97 -13.63
N GLY A 691 -7.74 0.06 -13.29
CA GLY A 691 -7.40 -0.26 -11.89
C GLY A 691 -8.63 -0.69 -11.07
N ASN A 692 -8.70 -0.26 -9.81
CA ASN A 692 -9.81 -0.58 -8.91
C ASN A 692 -11.16 0.01 -9.36
N TYR A 693 -11.19 0.98 -10.29
CA TYR A 693 -12.47 1.47 -10.83
C TYR A 693 -13.25 0.37 -11.55
N GLN A 694 -12.57 -0.65 -12.08
CA GLN A 694 -13.25 -1.82 -12.67
C GLN A 694 -14.01 -2.65 -11.63
N HIS A 695 -13.71 -2.48 -10.35
CA HIS A 695 -14.35 -3.21 -9.27
C HIS A 695 -15.26 -2.35 -8.41
N ASP A 696 -14.83 -1.13 -8.11
CA ASP A 696 -15.48 -0.22 -7.17
C ASP A 696 -16.03 1.05 -7.84
N GLY A 697 -16.03 1.13 -9.18
CA GLY A 697 -16.50 2.29 -9.93
C GLY A 697 -17.85 2.10 -10.63
N ILE A 698 -18.64 3.17 -10.72
CA ILE A 698 -19.94 3.21 -11.41
C ILE A 698 -20.01 4.39 -12.39
N LEU A 699 -20.62 4.19 -13.56
CA LEU A 699 -20.83 5.24 -14.56
C LEU A 699 -22.19 5.94 -14.33
N ALA A 700 -22.19 7.27 -14.20
CA ALA A 700 -23.40 8.07 -13.99
C ALA A 700 -23.45 9.29 -14.92
N PRO A 701 -24.64 9.86 -15.20
CA PRO A 701 -24.75 11.07 -16.01
C PRO A 701 -23.85 12.19 -15.48
N GLY A 702 -23.04 12.79 -16.34
CA GLY A 702 -22.17 13.90 -15.97
C GLY A 702 -22.00 14.95 -17.07
N GLU A 703 -22.74 14.86 -18.17
CA GLU A 703 -22.83 15.88 -19.21
C GLU A 703 -24.06 16.76 -18.98
N ASN A 704 -23.95 18.06 -19.23
CA ASN A 704 -25.05 19.02 -19.06
C ASN A 704 -25.80 18.86 -17.72
N ILE A 705 -25.07 18.78 -16.61
CA ILE A 705 -25.67 18.67 -15.28
C ILE A 705 -26.01 20.07 -14.78
N LEU A 706 -27.28 20.28 -14.46
CA LEU A 706 -27.81 21.53 -13.95
C LEU A 706 -27.41 21.73 -12.48
N GLY A 707 -26.86 22.89 -12.15
CA GLY A 707 -26.54 23.26 -10.78
C GLY A 707 -26.51 24.77 -10.57
N ALA A 708 -26.48 25.18 -9.31
CA ALA A 708 -26.46 26.58 -8.89
C ALA A 708 -25.04 27.16 -8.99
N GLN A 709 -24.97 28.49 -8.98
CA GLN A 709 -23.71 29.23 -8.94
C GLN A 709 -23.76 30.28 -7.82
N PRO A 710 -22.61 30.66 -7.23
CA PRO A 710 -22.56 31.76 -6.26
C PRO A 710 -23.15 33.05 -6.80
N THR A 711 -23.69 33.88 -5.90
CA THR A 711 -24.15 35.26 -6.12
C THR A 711 -25.33 35.49 -7.08
N THR A 712 -25.72 34.50 -7.89
CA THR A 712 -26.83 34.58 -8.85
C THR A 712 -27.85 33.44 -8.69
N GLU A 713 -29.10 33.68 -9.11
CA GLU A 713 -30.12 32.62 -9.24
C GLU A 713 -30.11 31.97 -10.64
N GLU A 714 -29.27 32.47 -11.55
CA GLU A 714 -29.01 31.81 -12.82
C GLU A 714 -28.33 30.45 -12.59
N THR A 715 -28.80 29.44 -13.29
CA THR A 715 -28.27 28.08 -13.22
C THR A 715 -27.20 27.86 -14.29
N LYS A 716 -26.29 26.91 -14.04
CA LYS A 716 -25.25 26.51 -14.99
C LYS A 716 -25.30 25.03 -15.29
N LEU A 717 -25.22 24.72 -16.58
CA LEU A 717 -24.90 23.39 -17.07
C LEU A 717 -23.39 23.19 -17.00
N SER A 718 -22.98 22.17 -16.25
CA SER A 718 -21.57 21.77 -16.12
C SER A 718 -21.38 20.34 -16.62
N GLN A 719 -20.13 19.97 -16.86
CA GLN A 719 -19.77 18.63 -17.27
C GLN A 719 -18.48 18.15 -16.59
N GLY A 720 -18.41 16.85 -16.28
CA GLY A 720 -17.22 16.21 -15.72
C GLY A 720 -17.56 15.05 -14.79
N THR A 721 -16.56 14.26 -14.41
CA THR A 721 -16.70 13.24 -13.36
C THR A 721 -17.12 13.83 -12.01
N SER A 722 -16.69 15.06 -11.70
CA SER A 722 -17.17 15.81 -10.53
C SER A 722 -18.66 16.14 -10.60
N CYS A 723 -19.30 16.18 -11.77
CA CYS A 723 -20.75 16.35 -11.90
C CYS A 723 -21.50 15.01 -11.85
N ALA A 724 -20.85 13.89 -12.16
CA ALA A 724 -21.43 12.55 -12.03
C ALA A 724 -21.41 12.05 -10.58
N ALA A 725 -20.35 12.34 -9.82
CA ALA A 725 -20.21 11.99 -8.41
C ALA A 725 -21.39 12.43 -7.51
N PRO A 726 -21.91 13.68 -7.56
CA PRO A 726 -23.05 14.09 -6.72
C PRO A 726 -24.34 13.33 -7.05
N ILE A 727 -24.54 12.88 -8.28
CA ILE A 727 -25.68 12.04 -8.65
C ILE A 727 -25.59 10.69 -7.92
N VAL A 728 -24.41 10.06 -7.95
CA VAL A 728 -24.16 8.80 -7.24
C VAL A 728 -24.32 8.98 -5.73
N THR A 729 -23.81 10.08 -5.16
CA THR A 729 -24.00 10.45 -3.75
C THR A 729 -25.48 10.59 -3.41
N GLY A 730 -26.24 11.33 -4.21
CA GLY A 730 -27.67 11.56 -3.97
C GLY A 730 -28.49 10.28 -4.03
N VAL A 731 -28.27 9.44 -5.05
CA VAL A 731 -28.96 8.14 -5.19
C VAL A 731 -28.62 7.21 -4.02
N SER A 732 -27.36 7.18 -3.60
CA SER A 732 -26.93 6.41 -2.42
C SER A 732 -27.62 6.89 -1.15
N ALA A 733 -27.77 8.21 -0.99
CA ALA A 733 -28.46 8.81 0.15
C ALA A 733 -29.95 8.43 0.19
N LEU A 734 -30.63 8.38 -0.97
CA LEU A 734 -32.01 7.89 -1.06
C LEU A 734 -32.12 6.43 -0.63
N PHE A 735 -31.19 5.56 -1.02
CA PHE A 735 -31.22 4.16 -0.59
C PHE A 735 -30.98 3.96 0.90
N LEU A 736 -30.05 4.70 1.52
CA LEU A 736 -29.87 4.70 2.98
C LEU A 736 -31.11 5.23 3.69
N SER A 737 -31.74 6.27 3.14
CA SER A 737 -33.00 6.83 3.66
C SER A 737 -34.14 5.82 3.58
N LEU A 738 -34.21 5.05 2.51
CA LEU A 738 -35.21 4.00 2.33
C LEU A 738 -35.05 2.87 3.36
N GLN A 739 -33.81 2.48 3.70
CA GLN A 739 -33.55 1.51 4.77
C GLN A 739 -34.10 2.02 6.12
N LEU A 740 -33.77 3.28 6.49
CA LEU A 740 -34.31 3.90 7.71
C LEU A 740 -35.84 3.93 7.74
N GLN A 741 -36.46 4.35 6.65
CA GLN A 741 -37.92 4.46 6.55
C GLN A 741 -38.63 3.10 6.60
N ARG A 742 -37.91 2.01 6.34
CA ARG A 742 -38.37 0.62 6.54
C ARG A 742 -38.09 0.07 7.94
N GLY A 743 -37.50 0.88 8.83
CA GLY A 743 -37.10 0.47 10.18
C GLY A 743 -35.79 -0.31 10.23
N GLU A 744 -35.00 -0.30 9.16
CA GLU A 744 -33.69 -0.94 9.08
C GLU A 744 -32.60 0.05 9.51
N LYS A 745 -31.44 -0.48 9.97
CA LYS A 745 -30.26 0.37 10.20
C LYS A 745 -29.62 0.71 8.85
N PRO A 746 -29.17 1.96 8.60
CA PRO A 746 -28.46 2.32 7.38
C PRO A 746 -27.24 1.42 7.20
N ASN A 747 -27.06 0.84 6.01
CA ASN A 747 -25.93 -0.01 5.69
C ASN A 747 -25.28 0.45 4.39
N ALA A 748 -24.18 1.20 4.54
CA ALA A 748 -23.42 1.81 3.45
C ALA A 748 -22.86 0.76 2.49
N GLU A 749 -22.27 -0.33 3.00
CA GLU A 749 -21.68 -1.36 2.17
C GLU A 749 -22.76 -2.13 1.38
N ALA A 750 -23.91 -2.41 1.99
CA ALA A 750 -25.03 -3.02 1.28
C ALA A 750 -25.53 -2.14 0.12
N VAL A 751 -25.65 -0.82 0.34
CA VAL A 751 -26.03 0.13 -0.73
C VAL A 751 -24.95 0.19 -1.81
N ARG A 752 -23.67 0.25 -1.43
CA ARG A 752 -22.54 0.25 -2.38
C ARG A 752 -22.55 -1.00 -3.27
N GLN A 753 -22.68 -2.17 -2.65
CA GLN A 753 -22.74 -3.45 -3.36
C GLN A 753 -23.99 -3.56 -4.23
N ALA A 754 -25.15 -3.09 -3.78
CA ALA A 754 -26.36 -3.09 -4.59
C ALA A 754 -26.21 -2.22 -5.85
N ILE A 755 -25.59 -1.04 -5.74
CA ILE A 755 -25.30 -0.17 -6.89
C ILE A 755 -24.32 -0.84 -7.86
N LEU A 756 -23.25 -1.46 -7.35
CA LEU A 756 -22.22 -2.08 -8.19
C LEU A 756 -22.69 -3.39 -8.84
N ASN A 757 -23.50 -4.18 -8.14
CA ASN A 757 -23.98 -5.48 -8.61
C ASN A 757 -25.20 -5.37 -9.52
N SER A 758 -25.94 -4.25 -9.46
CA SER A 758 -27.02 -3.96 -10.40
C SER A 758 -26.56 -3.20 -11.65
N ALA A 759 -25.32 -2.71 -11.66
CA ALA A 759 -24.76 -1.88 -12.72
C ALA A 759 -24.96 -2.54 -14.10
N ILE A 760 -25.46 -1.78 -15.08
CA ILE A 760 -25.71 -2.29 -16.43
C ILE A 760 -24.40 -2.16 -17.22
N PRO A 761 -23.75 -3.28 -17.62
CA PRO A 761 -22.53 -3.21 -18.39
C PRO A 761 -22.75 -2.49 -19.72
N CYS A 762 -21.72 -1.83 -20.22
CA CYS A 762 -21.78 -1.26 -21.55
C CYS A 762 -21.72 -2.34 -22.62
N ASP A 763 -22.51 -2.18 -23.67
CA ASP A 763 -22.53 -3.07 -24.81
C ASP A 763 -21.20 -2.97 -25.59
N PRO A 764 -20.43 -4.07 -25.71
CA PRO A 764 -19.21 -4.12 -26.51
C PRO A 764 -19.41 -3.81 -28.01
N GLU A 765 -20.62 -3.95 -28.53
CA GLU A 765 -20.97 -3.58 -29.92
C GLU A 765 -21.14 -2.06 -30.08
N GLU A 766 -21.58 -1.34 -29.04
CA GLU A 766 -21.84 0.11 -29.10
C GLU A 766 -20.68 0.97 -28.56
N ILE A 767 -19.90 0.41 -27.65
CA ILE A 767 -18.82 1.07 -26.91
C ILE A 767 -17.56 0.24 -27.07
N GLU A 768 -16.60 0.81 -27.81
CA GLU A 768 -15.33 0.18 -28.19
C GLU A 768 -14.51 -0.34 -27.00
N GLU A 769 -14.72 0.28 -25.82
CA GLU A 769 -14.03 -0.03 -24.56
C GLU A 769 -15.02 -0.10 -23.40
N PRO A 770 -15.68 -1.25 -23.19
CA PRO A 770 -16.70 -1.42 -22.15
C PRO A 770 -16.18 -1.12 -20.74
N GLU A 771 -14.90 -1.36 -20.51
CA GLU A 771 -14.13 -1.00 -19.33
C GLU A 771 -14.13 0.50 -18.98
N ARG A 772 -14.35 1.40 -19.95
CA ARG A 772 -14.59 2.83 -19.67
C ARG A 772 -15.89 3.08 -18.91
N CYS A 773 -16.78 2.10 -18.90
CA CYS A 773 -17.99 2.13 -18.11
C CYS A 773 -17.80 1.63 -16.69
N LEU A 774 -16.56 1.35 -16.27
CA LEU A 774 -16.25 0.85 -14.93
C LEU A 774 -17.01 -0.47 -14.71
N ARG A 775 -17.75 -0.65 -13.60
CA ARG A 775 -18.66 -1.79 -13.44
C ARG A 775 -19.88 -1.75 -14.36
N GLY A 776 -20.30 -0.57 -14.79
CA GLY A 776 -21.48 -0.36 -15.63
C GLY A 776 -22.20 0.96 -15.33
N LYS A 777 -23.28 1.19 -16.06
CA LYS A 777 -24.18 2.35 -15.89
C LYS A 777 -25.02 2.18 -14.62
N LEU A 778 -25.20 3.27 -13.88
CA LEU A 778 -26.02 3.32 -12.67
C LEU A 778 -27.45 2.82 -12.95
N ASN A 779 -27.88 1.79 -12.20
CA ASN A 779 -29.17 1.13 -12.37
C ASN A 779 -30.00 1.22 -11.08
N ILE A 780 -30.82 2.28 -10.98
CA ILE A 780 -31.66 2.53 -9.80
C ILE A 780 -32.68 1.39 -9.58
N PRO A 781 -33.46 0.93 -10.59
CA PRO A 781 -34.40 -0.18 -10.41
C PRO A 781 -33.73 -1.47 -9.91
N GLY A 782 -32.58 -1.84 -10.49
CA GLY A 782 -31.86 -3.05 -10.09
C GLY A 782 -31.28 -2.95 -8.66
N ALA A 783 -30.75 -1.78 -8.28
CA ALA A 783 -30.26 -1.57 -6.92
C ALA A 783 -31.41 -1.60 -5.89
N TYR A 784 -32.57 -1.02 -6.24
CA TYR A 784 -33.78 -1.11 -5.43
C TYR A 784 -34.22 -2.57 -5.23
N GLN A 785 -34.21 -3.38 -6.29
CA GLN A 785 -34.57 -4.80 -6.21
C GLN A 785 -33.63 -5.58 -5.31
N LEU A 786 -32.31 -5.36 -5.40
CA LEU A 786 -31.33 -6.02 -4.53
C LEU A 786 -31.49 -5.64 -3.04
N LEU A 787 -31.87 -4.40 -2.75
CA LEU A 787 -32.03 -3.90 -1.37
C LEU A 787 -33.40 -4.20 -0.75
N THR A 788 -34.44 -4.33 -1.56
CA THR A 788 -35.83 -4.49 -1.09
C THR A 788 -36.42 -5.87 -1.35
N GLY A 789 -35.84 -6.63 -2.28
CA GLY A 789 -36.42 -7.87 -2.82
C GLY A 789 -37.65 -7.65 -3.70
N LYS A 790 -37.97 -6.39 -4.07
CA LYS A 790 -39.16 -6.01 -4.86
C LYS A 790 -38.76 -5.23 -6.10
N GLU A 791 -39.52 -5.40 -7.18
CA GLU A 791 -39.36 -4.55 -8.36
C GLU A 791 -39.81 -3.12 -8.07
N LEU A 792 -39.06 -2.14 -8.60
CA LEU A 792 -39.44 -0.74 -8.52
C LEU A 792 -40.56 -0.50 -9.55
N THR A 793 -41.80 -0.43 -9.07
CA THR A 793 -42.97 -0.21 -9.93
C THR A 793 -42.94 1.22 -10.50
N PRO A 794 -43.04 1.39 -11.83
CA PRO A 794 -43.17 2.69 -12.44
C PRO A 794 -44.39 3.42 -11.90
N VAL A 795 -44.20 4.63 -11.38
CA VAL A 795 -45.29 5.55 -11.09
C VAL A 795 -45.88 5.93 -12.44
N GLN A 796 -47.15 5.61 -12.69
CA GLN A 796 -47.85 6.06 -13.90
C GLN A 796 -47.70 7.58 -14.00
N SER A 797 -46.82 8.04 -14.89
CA SER A 797 -46.65 9.45 -15.16
C SER A 797 -47.94 9.98 -15.80
N HIS A 798 -48.29 11.19 -15.38
CA HIS A 798 -49.33 11.98 -15.99
C HIS A 798 -49.21 11.91 -17.52
N SER A 799 -50.33 11.52 -18.14
CA SER A 799 -50.64 11.62 -19.56
C SER A 799 -49.81 12.66 -20.31
N GLU A 800 -48.87 12.17 -21.12
CA GLU A 800 -48.41 12.91 -22.29
C GLU A 800 -49.64 13.25 -23.13
N ILE A 801 -49.91 14.55 -23.26
CA ILE A 801 -50.67 15.05 -24.40
C ILE A 801 -49.75 14.85 -25.61
N VAL A 802 -49.86 13.68 -26.24
CA VAL A 802 -49.32 13.47 -27.58
C VAL A 802 -50.18 14.28 -28.54
N ILE A 803 -49.69 15.45 -28.94
CA ILE A 803 -50.13 16.09 -30.17
C ILE A 803 -49.61 15.20 -31.31
N GLN A 804 -50.46 14.31 -31.80
CA GLN A 804 -50.23 13.60 -33.06
C GLN A 804 -50.23 14.62 -34.20
N ALA A 805 -49.07 14.82 -34.82
CA ALA A 805 -49.02 15.30 -36.19
C ALA A 805 -49.35 14.12 -37.11
N ASN A 806 -50.61 14.02 -37.53
CA ASN A 806 -50.91 13.36 -38.79
C ASN A 806 -51.87 14.22 -39.61
N SER A 807 -51.47 14.35 -40.86
CA SER A 807 -52.09 15.03 -41.99
C SER A 807 -53.61 15.11 -41.97
N GLU A 808 -54.08 16.30 -42.33
CA GLU A 808 -55.39 16.64 -42.88
C GLU A 808 -56.23 15.43 -43.33
N SER A 809 -57.40 15.26 -42.71
CA SER A 809 -58.63 14.84 -43.40
C SER A 809 -59.86 15.11 -42.50
N PRO A 810 -60.98 15.62 -43.03
CA PRO A 810 -61.99 16.28 -42.20
C PRO A 810 -63.20 15.41 -41.82
N LEU A 811 -63.69 15.65 -40.60
CA LEU A 811 -65.10 15.74 -40.18
C LEU A 811 -65.99 14.47 -40.17
N LYS A 812 -66.41 14.06 -38.96
CA LYS A 812 -67.77 14.25 -38.36
C LYS A 812 -67.89 13.45 -37.04
N ARG A 813 -68.17 14.11 -35.89
CA ARG A 813 -69.49 14.24 -35.20
C ARG A 813 -70.14 12.87 -34.89
N THR A 814 -70.56 12.51 -33.67
CA THR A 814 -71.13 13.27 -32.54
C THR A 814 -71.36 12.34 -31.34
N GLU A 815 -71.32 12.93 -30.13
CA GLU A 815 -72.19 12.67 -28.96
C GLU A 815 -72.02 11.40 -28.07
N ASN A 816 -71.53 11.68 -26.85
CA ASN A 816 -71.85 11.14 -25.51
C ASN A 816 -73.29 10.57 -25.31
N PRO A 817 -73.68 9.99 -24.13
CA PRO A 817 -72.93 9.66 -22.91
C PRO A 817 -73.26 8.28 -22.24
N ILE A 818 -72.40 7.88 -21.28
CA ILE A 818 -72.64 7.37 -19.90
C ILE A 818 -73.41 6.04 -19.63
N GLU A 819 -72.81 5.30 -18.68
CA GLU A 819 -73.37 4.41 -17.63
C GLU A 819 -73.21 2.87 -17.74
N SER A 820 -72.52 2.35 -16.72
CA SER A 820 -72.48 1.00 -16.12
C SER A 820 -73.89 0.50 -15.72
N PRO A 821 -74.17 -0.81 -15.38
CA PRO A 821 -73.50 -1.54 -14.28
C PRO A 821 -73.50 -3.10 -14.30
N LEU A 822 -72.89 -3.62 -13.21
CA LEU A 822 -72.71 -4.97 -12.65
C LEU A 822 -73.91 -5.96 -12.67
N THR A 823 -73.66 -7.29 -12.75
CA THR A 823 -73.67 -8.26 -11.61
C THR A 823 -73.76 -9.76 -12.03
N SER A 824 -72.92 -10.59 -11.37
CA SER A 824 -73.04 -12.00 -10.89
C SER A 824 -73.68 -13.14 -11.71
N SER A 825 -73.05 -14.33 -11.75
CA SER A 825 -73.43 -15.52 -10.94
C SER A 825 -72.89 -16.91 -11.41
N ILE A 826 -72.40 -17.70 -10.42
CA ILE A 826 -72.65 -19.13 -10.10
C ILE A 826 -72.04 -20.30 -10.94
N ASN A 827 -71.12 -21.01 -10.26
CA ASN A 827 -70.90 -22.46 -10.04
C ASN A 827 -71.35 -23.59 -11.01
N ALA A 828 -70.36 -24.46 -11.24
CA ALA A 828 -70.32 -25.93 -11.05
C ALA A 828 -70.89 -26.90 -12.12
N SER A 829 -69.93 -27.66 -12.67
CA SER A 829 -69.85 -29.14 -12.78
C SER A 829 -70.39 -29.91 -14.00
N ASN A 830 -69.42 -30.58 -14.65
CA ASN A 830 -69.36 -32.01 -15.08
C ASN A 830 -69.71 -32.48 -16.53
N ARG A 831 -68.61 -32.84 -17.23
CA ARG A 831 -68.26 -34.10 -17.98
C ARG A 831 -69.00 -34.48 -19.29
N PRO A 832 -68.32 -35.13 -20.27
CA PRO A 832 -67.92 -36.56 -20.16
C PRO A 832 -66.58 -37.02 -20.82
N GLU A 833 -66.20 -38.27 -20.47
CA GLU A 833 -65.44 -39.30 -21.22
C GLU A 833 -63.95 -39.18 -21.63
N ILE A 834 -63.11 -40.02 -21.00
CA ILE A 834 -61.91 -40.70 -21.54
C ILE A 834 -61.85 -42.12 -20.89
N PRO A 835 -61.49 -43.20 -21.60
CA PRO A 835 -61.37 -44.58 -21.07
C PRO A 835 -59.91 -44.90 -20.64
N SER A 836 -59.70 -45.43 -19.42
CA SER A 836 -59.51 -46.86 -19.03
C SER A 836 -58.05 -47.37 -19.19
N VAL A 837 -57.33 -47.70 -18.10
CA VAL A 837 -57.08 -49.07 -17.54
C VAL A 837 -55.60 -49.45 -17.76
N GLU A 838 -54.78 -49.93 -16.81
CA GLU A 838 -54.87 -50.35 -15.39
C GLU A 838 -53.42 -50.36 -14.82
N ALA A 839 -53.13 -49.75 -13.66
CA ALA A 839 -53.19 -50.26 -12.27
C ALA A 839 -51.92 -51.06 -11.85
N SER A 840 -51.33 -50.95 -10.66
CA SER A 840 -51.86 -50.65 -9.32
C SER A 840 -50.69 -50.41 -8.31
N ILE A 841 -50.77 -49.38 -7.46
CA ILE A 841 -50.94 -49.43 -5.98
C ILE A 841 -49.68 -49.33 -5.09
N ASN A 842 -49.69 -48.25 -4.29
CA ASN A 842 -49.18 -47.97 -2.94
C ASN A 842 -47.82 -47.26 -2.67
N SER A 843 -47.94 -46.32 -1.73
CA SER A 843 -47.04 -45.32 -1.12
C SER A 843 -46.16 -45.93 0.01
N PRO A 844 -45.52 -45.18 0.97
CA PRO A 844 -45.23 -43.75 1.18
C PRO A 844 -43.78 -43.45 1.71
N PHE A 845 -43.56 -42.22 2.18
CA PHE A 845 -42.63 -41.71 3.22
C PHE A 845 -41.93 -42.70 4.20
N GLU A 846 -40.73 -42.29 4.67
CA GLU A 846 -40.11 -42.38 6.03
C GLU A 846 -38.67 -42.93 6.17
N GLN A 847 -37.84 -42.08 6.79
CA GLN A 847 -36.85 -42.29 7.86
C GLN A 847 -35.91 -43.53 7.92
N ALA A 848 -34.72 -43.21 8.43
CA ALA A 848 -33.87 -43.99 9.34
C ALA A 848 -32.64 -44.72 8.76
N SER A 849 -31.48 -44.15 9.11
CA SER A 849 -30.48 -44.81 9.95
C SER A 849 -29.56 -45.87 9.34
N ALA A 850 -28.28 -45.50 9.38
CA ALA A 850 -27.21 -46.23 10.07
C ALA A 850 -26.37 -47.27 9.32
N MET A 851 -25.07 -47.00 9.46
CA MET A 851 -23.98 -47.92 9.77
C MET A 851 -23.34 -48.72 8.63
N ASN A 852 -22.06 -48.38 8.46
CA ASN A 852 -20.89 -49.26 8.51
C ASN A 852 -20.96 -50.56 7.69
N TYR A 853 -19.99 -50.76 6.79
CA TYR A 853 -18.69 -51.29 7.19
C TYR A 853 -17.70 -51.21 6.03
N ARG A 854 -16.45 -50.98 6.43
CA ARG A 854 -15.20 -51.18 5.69
C ARG A 854 -15.17 -52.51 4.94
N ILE A 855 -14.31 -52.61 3.91
CA ILE A 855 -13.12 -53.49 3.91
C ILE A 855 -12.40 -53.44 2.55
N ASP A 856 -11.13 -53.03 2.63
CA ASP A 856 -9.92 -53.55 2.00
C ASP A 856 -9.71 -53.56 0.47
N SER A 857 -8.65 -52.82 0.10
CA SER A 857 -7.70 -53.04 -0.99
C SER A 857 -7.13 -54.48 -1.00
N PRO A 858 -6.44 -54.98 -2.06
CA PRO A 858 -5.05 -54.56 -2.31
C PRO A 858 -4.50 -54.65 -3.76
N ALA A 859 -3.28 -54.14 -3.86
CA ALA A 859 -2.32 -53.99 -4.96
C ALA A 859 -1.90 -55.24 -5.77
N ASN A 860 -1.37 -55.01 -7.00
CA ASN A 860 -0.06 -55.49 -7.52
C ASN A 860 0.15 -55.00 -8.98
N SER A 861 1.21 -54.25 -9.35
CA SER A 861 2.62 -54.59 -9.64
C SER A 861 2.90 -55.09 -11.08
N GLY A 862 3.79 -54.42 -11.84
CA GLY A 862 4.60 -55.06 -12.91
C GLY A 862 4.86 -54.32 -14.25
N THR A 863 5.90 -53.49 -14.29
CA THR A 863 7.03 -53.40 -15.28
C THR A 863 6.92 -53.65 -16.82
N VAL A 864 7.36 -52.60 -17.57
CA VAL A 864 8.33 -52.53 -18.73
C VAL A 864 7.86 -52.59 -20.23
N GLN A 865 8.23 -51.48 -20.93
CA GLN A 865 8.31 -50.98 -22.34
C GLN A 865 8.64 -51.93 -23.55
N PRO A 866 8.76 -51.47 -24.84
CA PRO A 866 8.39 -50.20 -25.55
C PRO A 866 7.71 -50.40 -26.96
N SER A 867 7.14 -49.35 -27.60
CA SER A 867 7.40 -48.91 -29.02
C SER A 867 6.32 -48.00 -29.66
N ASN A 868 6.81 -46.93 -30.32
CA ASN A 868 6.38 -46.15 -31.50
C ASN A 868 4.95 -45.55 -31.70
N THR A 869 4.92 -44.21 -31.77
CA THR A 869 4.35 -43.32 -32.82
C THR A 869 3.00 -43.75 -33.45
N THR A 870 1.90 -42.98 -33.44
CA THR A 870 1.74 -41.60 -33.94
C THR A 870 0.32 -41.10 -33.61
N VAL A 871 0.22 -39.78 -33.42
CA VAL A 871 -0.94 -38.88 -33.23
C VAL A 871 -2.28 -39.29 -33.88
N ALA A 872 -3.37 -39.31 -33.08
CA ALA A 872 -4.70 -38.80 -33.47
C ALA A 872 -5.65 -38.69 -32.25
N ASN A 873 -6.29 -37.52 -32.17
CA ASN A 873 -7.32 -37.07 -31.23
C ASN A 873 -8.34 -38.11 -30.78
N LEU A 874 -8.62 -38.15 -29.47
CA LEU A 874 -9.95 -38.43 -28.90
C LEU A 874 -10.07 -37.85 -27.48
N THR A 875 -11.12 -37.06 -27.32
CA THR A 875 -11.81 -36.56 -26.11
C THR A 875 -11.71 -37.41 -24.84
N LEU A 876 -11.45 -36.75 -23.71
CA LEU A 876 -11.71 -37.18 -22.33
C LEU A 876 -12.41 -36.01 -21.61
N SER A 877 -13.75 -36.04 -21.50
CA SER A 877 -14.51 -36.44 -20.31
C SER A 877 -14.20 -35.64 -19.03
N GLN A 878 -15.16 -34.82 -18.60
CA GLN A 878 -15.24 -34.17 -17.28
C GLN A 878 -15.03 -35.18 -16.12
N PRO A 879 -14.43 -34.73 -15.00
CA PRO A 879 -15.21 -34.32 -13.81
C PRO A 879 -14.54 -33.12 -13.09
N ALA A 880 -15.11 -32.37 -12.14
CA ALA A 880 -16.28 -32.49 -11.28
C ALA A 880 -16.77 -31.08 -10.91
N GLU A 881 -18.06 -30.95 -10.59
CA GLU A 881 -18.64 -29.76 -9.95
C GLU A 881 -18.01 -29.51 -8.58
N GLY A 882 -17.66 -28.25 -8.31
CA GLY A 882 -17.20 -27.79 -7.00
C GLY A 882 -15.85 -27.09 -7.03
N ILE A 883 -15.80 -25.94 -7.70
CA ILE A 883 -14.99 -24.72 -7.44
C ILE A 883 -15.26 -23.83 -8.67
N THR A 884 -15.90 -22.67 -8.49
CA THR A 884 -16.03 -21.68 -9.55
C THR A 884 -14.63 -21.15 -9.88
N PRO A 885 -14.13 -21.27 -11.14
CA PRO A 885 -12.83 -20.75 -11.50
C PRO A 885 -12.83 -19.22 -11.39
N SER A 886 -11.81 -18.67 -10.75
CA SER A 886 -11.49 -17.24 -10.82
C SER A 886 -11.48 -16.77 -12.28
N ALA A 887 -12.08 -15.61 -12.56
CA ALA A 887 -12.09 -14.99 -13.89
C ALA A 887 -10.68 -15.01 -14.51
N THR A 888 -10.57 -15.56 -15.71
CA THR A 888 -9.33 -15.54 -16.51
C THR A 888 -8.98 -14.10 -16.89
N SER A 889 -7.79 -13.64 -16.52
CA SER A 889 -7.27 -12.31 -16.86
C SER A 889 -7.20 -12.13 -18.39
N LYS A 890 -7.77 -11.03 -18.92
CA LYS A 890 -7.69 -10.64 -20.35
C LYS A 890 -6.37 -9.92 -20.70
N LEU A 891 -5.35 -10.00 -19.85
CA LEU A 891 -4.09 -9.29 -20.02
C LEU A 891 -3.11 -10.11 -20.86
N VAL A 892 -2.35 -9.43 -21.72
CA VAL A 892 -1.27 -10.02 -22.52
C VAL A 892 0.02 -9.24 -22.26
N TYR A 893 1.12 -9.95 -22.06
CA TYR A 893 2.46 -9.36 -22.11
C TYR A 893 3.31 -10.20 -23.07
N ALA A 894 3.46 -9.75 -24.30
CA ALA A 894 4.07 -10.53 -25.38
C ALA A 894 5.43 -9.96 -25.82
N LEU A 895 6.30 -10.84 -26.31
CA LEU A 895 7.61 -10.50 -26.86
C LEU A 895 7.66 -10.90 -28.34
N GLY A 896 8.43 -10.19 -29.14
CA GLY A 896 8.56 -10.51 -30.56
C GLY A 896 9.25 -9.44 -31.39
N THR A 897 8.86 -9.34 -32.65
CA THR A 897 9.23 -8.30 -33.64
C THR A 897 7.97 -7.71 -34.28
N ILE A 898 8.02 -6.44 -34.64
CA ILE A 898 6.94 -5.73 -35.30
C ILE A 898 6.94 -6.05 -36.80
N GLY A 899 5.77 -6.27 -37.36
CA GLY A 899 5.55 -6.36 -38.80
C GLY A 899 4.25 -5.68 -39.21
N TYR A 900 3.96 -5.72 -40.50
CA TYR A 900 2.72 -5.21 -41.06
C TYR A 900 2.20 -6.12 -42.16
N ASP A 901 0.89 -6.09 -42.37
CA ASP A 901 0.18 -6.85 -43.39
C ASP A 901 -0.92 -5.99 -44.03
N PHE A 902 -1.26 -6.29 -45.28
CA PHE A 902 -2.24 -5.50 -46.05
C PHE A 902 -3.67 -6.00 -45.88
N GLY A 903 -3.87 -7.26 -45.52
CA GLY A 903 -5.17 -7.94 -45.41
C GLY A 903 -5.85 -8.19 -46.75
N SER A 904 -5.83 -7.24 -47.68
CA SER A 904 -6.48 -7.34 -49.00
C SER A 904 -5.64 -6.73 -50.13
N GLU A 905 -5.90 -7.19 -51.37
CA GLU A 905 -5.25 -6.65 -52.57
C GLU A 905 -5.55 -5.18 -52.77
N ALA A 906 -6.78 -4.73 -52.45
CA ALA A 906 -7.16 -3.33 -52.58
C ALA A 906 -6.30 -2.42 -51.72
N ARG A 907 -6.03 -2.82 -50.46
CA ARG A 907 -5.20 -2.04 -49.55
C ARG A 907 -3.73 -2.05 -49.95
N ARG A 908 -3.22 -3.19 -50.40
CA ARG A 908 -1.86 -3.29 -50.97
C ARG A 908 -1.70 -2.32 -52.16
N ASP A 909 -2.69 -2.29 -53.06
CA ASP A 909 -2.64 -1.45 -54.25
C ASP A 909 -2.72 0.05 -53.92
N THR A 910 -3.42 0.43 -52.84
CA THR A 910 -3.39 1.80 -52.31
C THR A 910 -1.97 2.22 -51.94
N PHE A 911 -1.25 1.45 -51.14
CA PHE A 911 0.14 1.78 -50.78
C PHE A 911 1.07 1.78 -52.00
N LYS A 912 0.86 0.88 -52.96
CA LYS A 912 1.62 0.87 -54.22
C LYS A 912 1.42 2.15 -55.06
N GLN A 913 0.27 2.81 -54.95
CA GLN A 913 -0.02 4.07 -55.65
C GLN A 913 0.44 5.31 -54.88
N LEU A 914 0.34 5.29 -53.55
CA LEU A 914 0.65 6.43 -52.71
C LEU A 914 2.15 6.58 -52.40
N MET A 915 2.89 5.47 -52.34
CA MET A 915 4.31 5.50 -52.07
C MET A 915 5.09 6.08 -53.27
N PRO A 916 6.00 7.03 -53.05
CA PRO A 916 6.79 7.62 -54.12
C PRO A 916 7.81 6.61 -54.68
N ALA A 917 8.15 6.76 -55.97
CA ALA A 917 9.29 6.05 -56.55
C ALA A 917 10.60 6.69 -56.04
N PHE A 918 11.63 5.87 -55.83
CA PHE A 918 12.94 6.32 -55.35
C PHE A 918 13.94 6.37 -56.52
N GLU A 919 14.86 7.32 -56.52
CA GLU A 919 15.93 7.42 -57.51
C GLU A 919 17.28 7.22 -56.83
N ILE A 920 17.99 6.14 -57.18
CA ILE A 920 19.34 5.85 -56.70
C ILE A 920 20.27 5.82 -57.92
N ASP A 921 21.30 6.66 -57.91
CA ASP A 921 22.30 6.77 -58.98
C ASP A 921 21.71 6.90 -60.41
N GLY A 922 20.62 7.66 -60.56
CA GLY A 922 19.95 7.89 -61.85
C GLY A 922 19.03 6.76 -62.32
N THR A 923 18.78 5.76 -61.47
CA THR A 923 17.84 4.65 -61.74
C THR A 923 16.57 4.82 -60.90
N VAL A 924 15.41 4.92 -61.57
CA VAL A 924 14.10 5.01 -60.90
C VAL A 924 13.66 3.62 -60.45
N ILE A 925 13.62 3.41 -59.13
CA ILE A 925 13.13 2.21 -58.47
C ILE A 925 11.63 2.40 -58.19
N PRO A 926 10.76 1.51 -58.69
CA PRO A 926 9.32 1.60 -58.44
C PRO A 926 9.01 1.36 -56.96
N PRO A 927 7.95 1.99 -56.41
CA PRO A 927 7.56 1.81 -55.01
C PRO A 927 7.23 0.33 -54.74
N ASN A 928 7.89 -0.24 -53.74
CA ASN A 928 7.65 -1.59 -53.27
C ASN A 928 7.07 -1.57 -51.85
N PRO A 929 5.75 -1.74 -51.65
CA PRO A 929 5.15 -1.69 -50.32
C PRO A 929 5.57 -2.86 -49.42
N TYR A 930 6.14 -3.93 -49.96
CA TYR A 930 6.71 -5.04 -49.16
C TYR A 930 8.13 -4.76 -48.63
N ASP A 931 8.76 -3.69 -49.11
CA ASP A 931 10.04 -3.23 -48.60
C ASP A 931 9.77 -2.36 -47.35
N ALA A 932 10.14 -2.89 -46.19
CA ALA A 932 9.89 -2.24 -44.91
C ALA A 932 10.60 -0.87 -44.80
N SER A 933 11.75 -0.70 -45.45
CA SER A 933 12.46 0.59 -45.47
C SER A 933 11.67 1.66 -46.22
N GLN A 934 11.18 1.32 -47.42
CA GLN A 934 10.33 2.25 -48.18
C GLN A 934 9.01 2.54 -47.46
N MET A 935 8.44 1.54 -46.77
CA MET A 935 7.22 1.70 -45.99
C MET A 935 7.44 2.65 -44.80
N VAL A 936 8.53 2.48 -44.04
CA VAL A 936 8.89 3.35 -42.91
C VAL A 936 9.11 4.79 -43.38
N ASP A 937 9.83 5.00 -44.48
CA ASP A 937 10.07 6.33 -45.06
C ASP A 937 8.75 7.03 -45.40
N TYR A 938 7.82 6.29 -46.00
CA TYR A 938 6.50 6.79 -46.37
C TYR A 938 5.65 7.11 -45.12
N LEU A 939 5.59 6.20 -44.15
CA LEU A 939 4.78 6.36 -42.93
C LEU A 939 5.34 7.44 -42.01
N SER A 940 6.64 7.66 -41.97
CA SER A 940 7.26 8.73 -41.18
C SER A 940 6.84 10.12 -41.67
N GLN A 941 6.57 10.25 -42.98
CA GLN A 941 6.04 11.47 -43.58
C GLN A 941 4.50 11.52 -43.57
N ASN A 942 3.83 10.38 -43.46
CA ASN A 942 2.38 10.24 -43.47
C ASN A 942 1.87 9.35 -42.33
N PRO A 943 2.05 9.72 -41.04
CA PRO A 943 1.76 8.83 -39.91
C PRO A 943 0.30 8.36 -39.85
N SER A 944 -0.63 9.16 -40.37
CA SER A 944 -2.06 8.81 -40.43
C SER A 944 -2.37 7.56 -41.25
N GLU A 945 -1.54 7.24 -42.24
CA GLU A 945 -1.70 6.07 -43.11
C GLU A 945 -1.30 4.76 -42.40
N ALA A 946 -0.59 4.83 -41.28
CA ALA A 946 -0.23 3.65 -40.48
C ALA A 946 -1.46 2.89 -39.98
N LYS A 947 -2.59 3.59 -39.77
CA LYS A 947 -3.88 2.99 -39.39
C LYS A 947 -4.45 2.08 -40.47
N ALA A 948 -4.07 2.28 -41.74
CA ALA A 948 -4.57 1.44 -42.82
C ALA A 948 -3.96 0.04 -42.73
N LEU A 949 -2.71 -0.11 -42.30
CA LEU A 949 -2.01 -1.39 -42.19
C LEU A 949 -2.51 -2.25 -41.01
N ILE A 950 -2.44 -3.57 -41.18
CA ILE A 950 -2.60 -4.52 -40.08
C ILE A 950 -1.23 -4.69 -39.43
N TRP A 951 -1.03 -4.12 -38.25
CA TRP A 951 0.22 -4.30 -37.51
C TRP A 951 0.25 -5.68 -36.87
N THR A 952 1.38 -6.36 -36.95
CA THR A 952 1.56 -7.72 -36.42
C THR A 952 2.68 -7.73 -35.38
N LEU A 953 2.50 -8.52 -34.33
CA LEU A 953 3.57 -8.97 -33.48
C LEU A 953 3.93 -10.39 -33.88
N ASN A 954 5.18 -10.58 -34.26
CA ASN A 954 5.70 -11.83 -34.75
C ASN A 954 6.63 -12.43 -33.71
N GLN A 955 6.46 -13.71 -33.41
CA GLN A 955 7.52 -14.48 -32.75
C GLN A 955 8.31 -15.16 -33.85
N GLU A 956 9.56 -14.73 -33.98
CA GLU A 956 10.42 -15.06 -35.11
C GLU A 956 9.80 -14.56 -36.43
N LEU A 957 9.19 -15.45 -37.21
CA LEU A 957 8.51 -15.14 -38.48
C LEU A 957 7.02 -15.49 -38.45
N THR A 958 6.50 -15.89 -37.28
CA THR A 958 5.10 -16.30 -37.14
C THR A 958 4.30 -15.18 -36.49
N PRO A 959 3.28 -14.62 -37.17
CA PRO A 959 2.38 -13.67 -36.54
C PRO A 959 1.60 -14.37 -35.43
N ILE A 960 1.75 -13.87 -34.21
CA ILE A 960 1.04 -14.39 -33.02
C ILE A 960 -0.12 -13.49 -32.61
N TYR A 961 -0.01 -12.19 -32.90
CA TYR A 961 -1.05 -11.21 -32.61
C TYR A 961 -1.12 -10.12 -33.67
N VAL A 962 -2.33 -9.61 -33.88
CA VAL A 962 -2.56 -8.34 -34.55
C VAL A 962 -2.61 -7.23 -33.51
N LEU A 963 -1.80 -6.21 -33.71
CA LEU A 963 -1.67 -5.06 -32.85
C LEU A 963 -2.68 -3.99 -33.28
N GLU A 964 -3.64 -3.72 -32.41
CA GLU A 964 -4.67 -2.71 -32.66
C GLU A 964 -4.53 -1.57 -31.65
N PRO A 965 -3.86 -0.47 -32.04
CA PRO A 965 -3.88 0.77 -31.27
C PRO A 965 -5.30 1.32 -31.15
N ARG A 966 -5.76 1.52 -29.91
CA ARG A 966 -7.06 2.12 -29.58
C ARG A 966 -6.89 3.36 -28.71
N GLN A 967 -7.98 4.11 -28.50
CA GLN A 967 -8.06 5.28 -27.59
C GLN A 967 -7.39 6.57 -28.05
N GLY A 968 -7.31 7.54 -27.13
CA GLY A 968 -6.70 8.86 -27.33
C GLY A 968 -5.18 8.86 -27.53
N PHE A 969 -4.50 7.72 -27.34
CA PHE A 969 -3.06 7.54 -27.59
C PHE A 969 -2.78 6.71 -28.84
N ALA A 970 -3.79 6.39 -29.66
CA ALA A 970 -3.57 5.55 -30.85
C ALA A 970 -2.51 6.14 -31.78
N ALA A 971 -2.48 7.47 -31.93
CA ALA A 971 -1.46 8.16 -32.71
C ALA A 971 -0.04 7.90 -32.16
N ASP A 972 0.16 8.10 -30.85
CA ASP A 972 1.46 7.87 -30.20
C ASP A 972 1.89 6.40 -30.29
N VAL A 973 0.93 5.47 -30.20
CA VAL A 973 1.21 4.04 -30.35
C VAL A 973 1.60 3.71 -31.81
N TYR A 974 0.93 4.27 -32.81
CA TYR A 974 1.35 4.09 -34.21
C TYR A 974 2.73 4.67 -34.46
N GLU A 975 3.07 5.82 -33.89
CA GLU A 975 4.43 6.40 -33.96
C GLU A 975 5.47 5.46 -33.34
N ILE A 976 5.19 4.87 -32.19
CA ILE A 976 6.08 3.87 -31.57
C ILE A 976 6.19 2.61 -32.42
N LEU A 977 5.10 2.13 -33.04
CA LEU A 977 5.16 0.97 -33.93
C LEU A 977 5.99 1.25 -35.19
N ILE A 978 5.87 2.45 -35.77
CA ILE A 978 6.72 2.90 -36.88
C ILE A 978 8.17 2.97 -36.43
N MET A 979 8.46 3.57 -35.26
CA MET A 979 9.80 3.66 -34.69
C MET A 979 10.41 2.28 -34.44
N MET A 980 9.63 1.33 -33.92
CA MET A 980 10.09 -0.05 -33.70
C MET A 980 10.36 -0.79 -35.01
N LEU A 981 9.51 -0.60 -36.02
CA LEU A 981 9.72 -1.14 -37.35
C LEU A 981 10.95 -0.51 -38.04
N ALA A 982 11.16 0.79 -37.85
CA ALA A 982 12.34 1.53 -38.31
C ALA A 982 13.62 1.02 -37.65
N GLY A 983 13.62 0.83 -36.33
CA GLY A 983 14.78 0.26 -35.65
C GLY A 983 15.10 -1.17 -36.11
N GLN A 984 14.11 -1.96 -36.53
CA GLN A 984 14.35 -3.32 -37.03
C GLN A 984 14.98 -3.39 -38.42
N ILE A 985 14.93 -2.31 -39.21
CA ILE A 985 15.55 -2.23 -40.54
C ILE A 985 16.94 -1.58 -40.52
N GLU A 986 17.30 -0.94 -39.41
CA GLU A 986 18.63 -0.35 -39.22
C GLU A 986 19.73 -1.43 -39.30
N PRO A 987 20.94 -1.07 -39.76
CA PRO A 987 22.10 -1.97 -39.69
C PRO A 987 22.37 -2.45 -38.25
N GLU A 988 22.81 -3.70 -38.06
CA GLU A 988 23.08 -4.26 -36.72
C GLU A 988 24.11 -3.46 -35.91
N ASP A 989 24.96 -2.65 -36.56
CA ASP A 989 25.93 -1.76 -35.93
C ASP A 989 25.35 -0.37 -35.56
N SER A 990 24.16 -0.01 -36.06
CA SER A 990 23.47 1.25 -35.75
C SER A 990 23.01 1.32 -34.30
N ASP A 991 23.11 2.49 -33.67
CA ASP A 991 22.67 2.72 -32.29
C ASP A 991 21.14 2.61 -32.15
N ASP A 992 20.41 2.86 -33.25
CA ASP A 992 18.95 2.83 -33.33
C ASP A 992 18.40 1.43 -33.70
N PHE A 993 19.28 0.43 -33.87
CA PHE A 993 18.86 -0.93 -34.19
C PHE A 993 18.02 -1.57 -33.08
N ILE A 994 16.86 -2.09 -33.43
CA ILE A 994 15.94 -2.78 -32.51
C ILE A 994 15.83 -4.23 -32.95
N GLU A 995 16.24 -5.14 -32.07
CA GLU A 995 16.24 -6.56 -32.37
C GLU A 995 14.99 -7.26 -31.84
N ARG A 996 14.43 -6.75 -30.74
CA ARG A 996 13.32 -7.36 -29.99
C ARG A 996 12.45 -6.29 -29.35
N VAL A 997 11.16 -6.57 -29.25
CA VAL A 997 10.18 -5.71 -28.60
C VAL A 997 9.39 -6.43 -27.50
N SER A 998 8.86 -5.64 -26.58
CA SER A 998 7.88 -6.07 -25.57
C SER A 998 6.58 -5.28 -25.73
N ILE A 999 5.45 -5.97 -25.62
CA ILE A 999 4.12 -5.43 -25.95
C ILE A 999 3.11 -5.80 -24.85
N PRO A 1000 2.78 -4.86 -23.93
CA PRO A 1000 1.73 -5.02 -22.94
C PRO A 1000 0.36 -4.63 -23.52
N ALA A 1001 -0.55 -5.58 -23.60
CA ALA A 1001 -1.84 -5.44 -24.29
C ALA A 1001 -2.99 -6.13 -23.55
N LYS A 1002 -4.19 -6.07 -24.12
CA LYS A 1002 -5.34 -6.87 -23.71
C LYS A 1002 -5.81 -7.77 -24.84
N THR A 1003 -6.25 -8.99 -24.51
CA THR A 1003 -6.89 -9.90 -25.47
C THR A 1003 -8.24 -9.35 -25.91
N THR A 1004 -8.57 -9.52 -27.19
CA THR A 1004 -9.93 -9.33 -27.71
C THR A 1004 -10.51 -10.65 -28.20
N ASP A 1005 -11.82 -10.69 -28.39
CA ASP A 1005 -12.51 -11.82 -29.03
C ASP A 1005 -12.46 -11.71 -30.58
N LYS A 1006 -11.73 -10.73 -31.12
CA LYS A 1006 -11.60 -10.50 -32.57
C LYS A 1006 -10.41 -11.26 -33.13
N THR A 1007 -10.59 -11.80 -34.32
CA THR A 1007 -9.51 -12.24 -35.19
C THR A 1007 -9.50 -11.37 -36.45
N VAL A 1008 -8.31 -11.22 -37.05
CA VAL A 1008 -8.14 -10.57 -38.35
C VAL A 1008 -7.50 -11.58 -39.28
N GLN A 1009 -8.08 -11.71 -40.47
CA GLN A 1009 -7.49 -12.48 -41.55
C GLN A 1009 -6.38 -11.66 -42.20
N LEU A 1010 -5.15 -12.18 -42.16
CA LEU A 1010 -4.00 -11.61 -42.87
C LEU A 1010 -4.13 -11.86 -44.37
N PHE A 1011 -3.31 -11.18 -45.18
CA PHE A 1011 -3.23 -11.36 -46.63
C PHE A 1011 -2.93 -12.82 -47.03
N SER A 1012 -2.24 -13.58 -46.18
CA SER A 1012 -1.97 -15.01 -46.34
C SER A 1012 -3.22 -15.91 -46.20
N GLY A 1013 -4.33 -15.37 -45.70
CA GLY A 1013 -5.54 -16.10 -45.32
C GLY A 1013 -5.53 -16.62 -43.88
N GLN A 1014 -4.45 -16.45 -43.13
CA GLN A 1014 -4.33 -16.87 -41.73
C GLN A 1014 -5.15 -15.95 -40.81
N GLU A 1015 -5.94 -16.52 -39.90
CA GLU A 1015 -6.64 -15.77 -38.86
C GLU A 1015 -5.79 -15.65 -37.60
N ILE A 1016 -5.55 -14.40 -37.19
CA ILE A 1016 -4.71 -14.06 -36.04
C ILE A 1016 -5.52 -13.31 -34.99
N PRO A 1017 -5.39 -13.63 -33.69
CA PRO A 1017 -6.09 -12.92 -32.62
C PRO A 1017 -5.60 -11.47 -32.49
N VAL A 1018 -6.54 -10.56 -32.26
CA VAL A 1018 -6.25 -9.14 -32.07
C VAL A 1018 -6.02 -8.84 -30.60
N ILE A 1019 -4.96 -8.09 -30.31
CA ILE A 1019 -4.70 -7.51 -28.99
C ILE A 1019 -4.72 -5.99 -29.06
N THR A 1020 -5.29 -5.35 -28.06
CA THR A 1020 -5.44 -3.90 -28.03
C THR A 1020 -4.30 -3.22 -27.27
N LEU A 1021 -3.77 -2.17 -27.90
CA LEU A 1021 -2.72 -1.32 -27.33
C LEU A 1021 -3.34 -0.01 -26.87
N ILE A 1022 -3.24 0.27 -25.56
CA ILE A 1022 -3.92 1.38 -24.89
C ILE A 1022 -3.04 2.64 -24.82
N ASN A 1023 -1.73 2.45 -24.60
CA ASN A 1023 -0.73 3.51 -24.54
C ASN A 1023 0.67 2.91 -24.73
N ILE A 1024 1.67 3.80 -24.83
CA ILE A 1024 3.07 3.45 -25.08
C ILE A 1024 3.81 2.88 -23.85
N ARG A 1025 3.21 2.91 -22.65
CA ARG A 1025 3.92 2.51 -21.42
C ARG A 1025 4.15 1.00 -21.39
N GLY A 1026 5.40 0.61 -21.12
CA GLY A 1026 5.85 -0.77 -21.09
C GLY A 1026 6.14 -1.37 -22.47
N MET A 1027 6.01 -0.58 -23.54
CA MET A 1027 6.50 -0.95 -24.87
C MET A 1027 7.98 -0.60 -24.97
N TYR A 1028 8.84 -1.61 -24.96
CA TYR A 1028 10.29 -1.42 -25.07
C TYR A 1028 10.84 -2.12 -26.31
N GLY A 1029 11.69 -1.42 -27.07
CA GLY A 1029 12.56 -1.99 -28.09
C GLY A 1029 14.00 -1.99 -27.60
N TRP A 1030 14.76 -3.06 -27.85
CA TRP A 1030 16.14 -3.15 -27.38
C TRP A 1030 17.05 -3.90 -28.36
N LYS A 1031 18.34 -3.56 -28.25
CA LYS A 1031 19.48 -4.17 -28.95
C LYS A 1031 20.28 -5.00 -27.98
N ILE A 1032 20.56 -6.26 -28.30
CA ILE A 1032 21.38 -7.14 -27.44
C ILE A 1032 22.74 -6.51 -27.16
N ASN A 1033 23.39 -5.94 -28.17
CA ASN A 1033 24.74 -5.39 -28.03
C ASN A 1033 24.79 -4.22 -27.04
N ASN A 1034 23.84 -3.28 -27.06
CA ASN A 1034 23.84 -2.14 -26.12
C ASN A 1034 23.66 -2.60 -24.66
N LEU A 1035 22.89 -3.67 -24.45
CA LEU A 1035 22.69 -4.28 -23.14
C LEU A 1035 23.94 -5.01 -22.66
N VAL A 1036 24.63 -5.70 -23.56
CA VAL A 1036 25.93 -6.34 -23.27
C VAL A 1036 26.98 -5.29 -22.96
N GLU A 1037 27.03 -4.16 -23.67
CA GLU A 1037 27.93 -3.04 -23.39
C GLU A 1037 27.67 -2.43 -22.01
N ALA A 1038 26.41 -2.18 -21.66
CA ALA A 1038 26.06 -1.67 -20.33
C ALA A 1038 26.48 -2.64 -19.21
N ALA A 1039 26.32 -3.95 -19.42
CA ALA A 1039 26.79 -4.97 -18.48
C ALA A 1039 28.32 -5.05 -18.41
N LEU A 1040 29.03 -4.93 -19.53
CA LEU A 1040 30.50 -4.90 -19.59
C LEU A 1040 31.05 -3.68 -18.87
N GLN A 1041 30.48 -2.49 -19.07
CA GLN A 1041 30.86 -1.26 -18.37
C GLN A 1041 30.72 -1.40 -16.85
N SER A 1042 29.66 -2.08 -16.38
CA SER A 1042 29.45 -2.31 -14.94
C SER A 1042 30.54 -3.19 -14.31
N VAL A 1043 31.09 -4.17 -15.05
CA VAL A 1043 32.13 -5.09 -14.55
C VAL A 1043 33.54 -4.56 -14.77
N ALA A 1044 33.79 -3.78 -15.83
CA ALA A 1044 35.08 -3.14 -16.10
C ALA A 1044 35.54 -2.24 -14.93
N SER A 1045 34.59 -1.69 -14.17
CA SER A 1045 34.88 -0.92 -12.94
C SER A 1045 35.35 -1.78 -11.75
N GLN A 1046 35.13 -3.09 -11.78
CA GLN A 1046 35.38 -4.02 -10.67
C GLN A 1046 36.51 -5.04 -10.95
N ALA A 1047 36.83 -5.33 -12.22
CA ALA A 1047 37.87 -6.28 -12.60
C ALA A 1047 38.58 -5.88 -13.92
N PRO A 1048 39.76 -5.25 -13.88
CA PRO A 1048 40.44 -4.71 -15.07
C PRO A 1048 41.18 -5.74 -15.95
N GLN A 1049 41.11 -7.05 -15.67
CA GLN A 1049 41.79 -8.12 -16.42
C GLN A 1049 40.80 -9.16 -16.99
N VAL A 1050 39.64 -8.75 -17.47
CA VAL A 1050 38.68 -9.68 -18.10
C VAL A 1050 38.89 -9.71 -19.61
N ASP A 1051 38.89 -10.90 -20.20
CA ASP A 1051 38.82 -11.10 -21.65
C ASP A 1051 37.47 -10.59 -22.16
N GLU A 1052 37.45 -9.34 -22.61
CA GLU A 1052 36.25 -8.62 -23.06
C GLU A 1052 35.53 -9.38 -24.19
N ILE A 1053 36.28 -10.05 -25.07
CA ILE A 1053 35.73 -10.79 -26.20
C ILE A 1053 34.99 -12.04 -25.71
N ALA A 1054 35.61 -12.79 -24.79
CA ALA A 1054 34.99 -13.97 -24.18
C ALA A 1054 33.75 -13.59 -23.34
N MET A 1055 33.83 -12.50 -22.59
CA MET A 1055 32.74 -12.02 -21.73
C MET A 1055 31.54 -11.51 -22.54
N ARG A 1056 31.80 -10.73 -23.60
CA ARG A 1056 30.78 -10.29 -24.55
C ARG A 1056 30.02 -11.49 -25.12
N LYS A 1057 30.75 -12.51 -25.59
CA LYS A 1057 30.15 -13.74 -26.13
C LYS A 1057 29.29 -14.48 -25.10
N ALA A 1058 29.73 -14.54 -23.85
CA ALA A 1058 29.01 -15.22 -22.77
C ALA A 1058 27.73 -14.46 -22.35
N LEU A 1059 27.79 -13.13 -22.24
CA LEU A 1059 26.62 -12.29 -21.96
C LEU A 1059 25.58 -12.36 -23.08
N THR A 1060 26.02 -12.25 -24.34
CA THR A 1060 25.14 -12.43 -25.52
C THR A 1060 24.49 -13.80 -25.52
N SER A 1061 25.22 -14.86 -25.19
CA SER A 1061 24.67 -16.22 -25.11
C SER A 1061 23.65 -16.38 -23.98
N PHE A 1062 23.90 -15.78 -22.82
CA PHE A 1062 22.97 -15.79 -21.69
C PHE A 1062 21.65 -15.08 -22.03
N VAL A 1063 21.75 -13.85 -22.54
CA VAL A 1063 20.63 -13.02 -22.98
C VAL A 1063 19.75 -13.76 -24.00
N ASN A 1064 20.38 -14.36 -25.01
CA ASN A 1064 19.66 -15.14 -26.02
C ASN A 1064 18.99 -16.36 -25.40
N LYS A 1065 19.71 -17.10 -24.54
CA LYS A 1065 19.15 -18.28 -23.88
C LYS A 1065 17.91 -17.93 -23.05
N VAL A 1066 17.96 -16.86 -22.25
CA VAL A 1066 16.80 -16.40 -21.46
C VAL A 1066 15.64 -16.00 -22.36
N TYR A 1067 15.89 -15.25 -23.44
CA TYR A 1067 14.84 -14.85 -24.38
C TYR A 1067 14.14 -16.07 -25.00
N PHE A 1068 14.89 -17.00 -25.58
CA PHE A 1068 14.32 -18.16 -26.28
C PHE A 1068 13.67 -19.17 -25.32
N GLU A 1069 14.16 -19.29 -24.09
CA GLU A 1069 13.61 -20.21 -23.08
C GLU A 1069 12.31 -19.69 -22.45
N PHE A 1070 12.14 -18.36 -22.39
CA PHE A 1070 10.98 -17.73 -21.75
C PHE A 1070 9.92 -17.23 -22.71
N GLN A 1071 10.26 -16.89 -23.96
CA GLN A 1071 9.28 -16.35 -24.90
C GLN A 1071 8.08 -17.30 -25.06
N ASN A 1072 6.89 -16.74 -24.91
CA ASN A 1072 5.62 -17.46 -25.02
C ASN A 1072 4.49 -16.50 -25.42
N LEU A 1073 3.25 -16.99 -25.51
CA LEU A 1073 2.10 -16.19 -25.93
C LEU A 1073 1.71 -15.07 -24.94
N GLY A 1074 2.18 -15.12 -23.69
CA GLY A 1074 2.00 -14.03 -22.73
C GLY A 1074 0.59 -13.88 -22.19
N GLN A 1075 -0.27 -14.91 -22.24
CA GLN A 1075 -1.69 -14.81 -21.86
C GLN A 1075 -1.93 -15.18 -20.40
N THR A 1076 -1.42 -16.33 -19.95
CA THR A 1076 -1.59 -16.74 -18.55
C THR A 1076 -0.72 -15.91 -17.62
N SER A 1077 -1.05 -15.87 -16.32
CA SER A 1077 -0.23 -15.12 -15.36
C SER A 1077 1.23 -15.60 -15.31
N LYS A 1078 1.43 -16.93 -15.38
CA LYS A 1078 2.77 -17.52 -15.46
C LYS A 1078 3.50 -17.10 -16.75
N ASP A 1079 2.79 -17.12 -17.88
CA ASP A 1079 3.32 -16.71 -19.19
C ASP A 1079 3.75 -15.23 -19.20
N ARG A 1080 2.91 -14.35 -18.64
CA ARG A 1080 3.23 -12.92 -18.45
C ARG A 1080 4.45 -12.75 -17.56
N ALA A 1081 4.56 -13.53 -16.48
CA ALA A 1081 5.69 -13.44 -15.56
C ALA A 1081 6.99 -13.87 -16.25
N LEU A 1082 6.95 -14.95 -17.06
CA LEU A 1082 8.08 -15.40 -17.87
C LEU A 1082 8.50 -14.35 -18.91
N ASN A 1083 7.56 -13.86 -19.73
CA ASN A 1083 7.85 -12.85 -20.75
C ASN A 1083 8.35 -11.53 -20.12
N PHE A 1084 7.79 -11.09 -19.01
CA PHE A 1084 8.29 -9.90 -18.32
C PHE A 1084 9.65 -10.12 -17.68
N SER A 1085 9.94 -11.34 -17.22
CA SER A 1085 11.25 -11.69 -16.66
C SER A 1085 12.36 -11.61 -17.70
N VAL A 1086 12.04 -11.79 -18.99
CA VAL A 1086 12.96 -11.50 -20.09
C VAL A 1086 13.30 -10.00 -20.09
N THR A 1087 12.29 -9.14 -20.13
CA THR A 1087 12.47 -7.67 -20.04
C THR A 1087 13.24 -7.27 -18.78
N ASN A 1088 12.95 -7.87 -17.63
CA ASN A 1088 13.64 -7.58 -16.37
C ASN A 1088 15.08 -8.13 -16.33
N ALA A 1089 15.34 -9.31 -16.89
CA ALA A 1089 16.70 -9.85 -17.03
C ALA A 1089 17.56 -8.95 -17.93
N PHE A 1090 16.93 -8.29 -18.91
CA PHE A 1090 17.57 -7.26 -19.72
C PHE A 1090 17.90 -6.00 -18.95
N GLN A 1091 16.99 -5.51 -18.10
CA GLN A 1091 17.23 -4.35 -17.24
C GLN A 1091 18.22 -4.65 -16.09
N ALA A 1092 18.31 -5.91 -15.65
CA ALA A 1092 19.14 -6.36 -14.54
C ALA A 1092 20.42 -7.10 -14.99
N ALA A 1093 20.81 -7.00 -16.26
CA ALA A 1093 21.94 -7.74 -16.83
C ALA A 1093 23.26 -7.56 -16.04
N SER A 1094 23.50 -6.37 -15.48
CA SER A 1094 24.64 -6.08 -14.61
C SER A 1094 24.69 -6.95 -13.35
N SER A 1095 23.54 -7.37 -12.81
CA SER A 1095 23.45 -8.22 -11.61
C SER A 1095 23.95 -9.66 -11.86
N PHE A 1096 23.95 -10.11 -13.11
CA PHE A 1096 24.41 -11.45 -13.51
C PHE A 1096 25.85 -11.44 -14.03
N ALA A 1097 26.38 -10.25 -14.35
CA ALA A 1097 27.67 -10.10 -14.99
C ALA A 1097 28.84 -10.62 -14.13
N GLU A 1098 28.73 -10.59 -12.79
CA GLU A 1098 29.71 -11.21 -11.86
C GLU A 1098 29.76 -12.74 -11.98
N ALA A 1099 28.61 -13.42 -12.14
CA ALA A 1099 28.60 -14.88 -12.29
C ALA A 1099 29.18 -15.29 -13.65
N ILE A 1100 28.85 -14.52 -14.69
CA ILE A 1100 29.31 -14.78 -16.06
C ILE A 1100 30.81 -14.49 -16.20
N SER A 1101 31.34 -13.43 -15.58
CA SER A 1101 32.79 -13.13 -15.56
C SER A 1101 33.62 -14.21 -14.89
N ARG A 1102 33.00 -15.00 -14.00
CA ARG A 1102 33.61 -16.15 -13.31
C ARG A 1102 33.55 -17.45 -14.10
N GLY A 1103 33.12 -17.43 -15.36
CA GLY A 1103 32.98 -18.61 -16.21
C GLY A 1103 31.73 -19.45 -15.95
N MET A 1104 30.77 -18.94 -15.14
CA MET A 1104 29.54 -19.66 -14.84
C MET A 1104 28.52 -19.48 -15.97
N GLN A 1105 27.78 -20.54 -16.27
CA GLN A 1105 26.74 -20.59 -17.29
C GLN A 1105 25.38 -20.82 -16.64
N LEU A 1106 24.30 -20.36 -17.28
CA LEU A 1106 22.93 -20.59 -16.82
C LEU A 1106 22.60 -22.09 -16.90
N ASP A 1107 22.30 -22.70 -15.75
CA ASP A 1107 21.94 -24.10 -15.55
C ASP A 1107 20.43 -24.31 -15.78
N THR A 1108 19.64 -23.80 -14.84
CA THR A 1108 18.20 -24.02 -14.77
C THR A 1108 17.48 -22.72 -14.51
N ILE A 1109 16.26 -22.64 -15.04
CA ILE A 1109 15.34 -21.58 -14.73
C ILE A 1109 14.07 -22.13 -14.11
N GLU A 1110 13.67 -21.59 -12.96
CA GLU A 1110 12.49 -22.01 -12.23
C GLU A 1110 11.58 -20.79 -12.00
N VAL A 1111 10.27 -20.98 -12.18
CA VAL A 1111 9.26 -19.96 -11.92
C VAL A 1111 8.16 -20.56 -11.07
N GLU A 1112 7.96 -19.97 -9.89
CA GLU A 1112 6.98 -20.42 -8.91
C GLU A 1112 6.13 -19.24 -8.39
N LYS A 1113 4.96 -19.54 -7.83
CA LYS A 1113 4.09 -18.50 -7.28
C LYS A 1113 4.72 -17.95 -6.01
N SER A 1114 4.87 -16.63 -5.91
CA SER A 1114 5.55 -16.02 -4.78
C SER A 1114 4.65 -16.05 -3.53
N PRO A 1115 5.19 -16.46 -2.36
CA PRO A 1115 4.49 -16.29 -1.10
C PRO A 1115 4.57 -14.83 -0.59
N PHE A 1116 5.38 -13.99 -1.23
CA PHE A 1116 5.61 -12.59 -0.85
C PHE A 1116 4.70 -11.64 -1.66
N CYS A 1117 3.39 -11.87 -1.59
CA CYS A 1117 2.39 -11.07 -2.31
C CYS A 1117 1.45 -10.32 -1.37
N ARG A 1118 1.00 -9.14 -1.80
CA ARG A 1118 -0.14 -8.47 -1.17
C ARG A 1118 -1.43 -9.22 -1.52
N ILE A 1119 -2.47 -9.03 -0.70
CA ILE A 1119 -3.82 -9.49 -1.05
C ILE A 1119 -4.21 -8.81 -2.37
N ASN A 1120 -4.67 -9.62 -3.35
CA ASN A 1120 -5.01 -9.26 -4.74
C ASN A 1120 -3.85 -9.03 -5.72
N SER A 1121 -2.59 -9.26 -5.33
CA SER A 1121 -1.47 -9.34 -6.27
C SER A 1121 -1.37 -10.71 -6.93
N ASP A 1122 -0.69 -10.77 -8.08
CA ASP A 1122 -0.40 -12.02 -8.80
C ASP A 1122 1.11 -12.10 -9.04
N CYS A 1123 1.85 -12.39 -7.97
CA CYS A 1123 3.31 -12.40 -8.03
C CYS A 1123 3.94 -13.79 -8.15
N TRP A 1124 5.07 -13.79 -8.85
CA TRP A 1124 5.83 -14.97 -9.25
C TRP A 1124 7.30 -14.74 -8.94
N ASP A 1125 7.93 -15.70 -8.26
CA ASP A 1125 9.36 -15.73 -8.05
C ASP A 1125 10.02 -16.39 -9.27
N VAL A 1126 11.00 -15.71 -9.85
CA VAL A 1126 11.81 -16.18 -10.97
C VAL A 1126 13.21 -16.45 -10.49
N ILE A 1127 13.65 -17.69 -10.61
CA ILE A 1127 14.87 -18.23 -10.01
C ILE A 1127 15.80 -18.69 -11.14
N LEU A 1128 16.95 -18.03 -11.27
CA LEU A 1128 18.01 -18.35 -12.24
C LEU A 1128 19.18 -19.01 -11.51
N LYS A 1129 19.52 -20.26 -11.85
CA LYS A 1129 20.66 -20.96 -11.26
C LYS A 1129 21.80 -21.03 -12.27
N PHE A 1130 22.99 -20.64 -11.86
CA PHE A 1130 24.22 -20.68 -12.65
C PHE A 1130 25.15 -21.75 -12.10
N PHE A 1131 25.87 -22.44 -12.97
CA PHE A 1131 26.85 -23.45 -12.63
C PHE A 1131 28.15 -23.24 -13.42
N ASP A 1132 29.25 -23.76 -12.90
CA ASP A 1132 30.55 -23.73 -13.57
C ASP A 1132 30.74 -25.07 -14.32
N SER A 1133 30.84 -25.01 -15.65
CA SER A 1133 30.97 -26.20 -16.50
C SER A 1133 32.38 -26.77 -16.53
N GLU A 1134 33.40 -25.97 -16.23
CA GLU A 1134 34.81 -26.38 -16.17
C GLU A 1134 35.19 -26.88 -14.77
N ASN A 1135 34.55 -26.34 -13.74
CA ASN A 1135 34.76 -26.74 -12.35
C ASN A 1135 33.47 -27.25 -11.70
N GLY A 1136 33.16 -28.51 -11.93
CA GLY A 1136 31.99 -29.19 -11.38
C GLY A 1136 31.95 -29.33 -9.85
N LEU A 1137 32.95 -28.84 -9.10
CA LEU A 1137 32.97 -28.77 -7.63
C LEU A 1137 32.59 -27.38 -7.09
N ARG A 1138 32.46 -26.37 -7.96
CA ARG A 1138 32.09 -25.00 -7.58
C ARG A 1138 30.60 -24.93 -7.25
N ALA A 1139 30.28 -24.21 -6.18
CA ALA A 1139 28.88 -23.98 -5.77
C ALA A 1139 28.09 -23.29 -6.89
N LYS A 1140 26.83 -23.70 -7.07
CA LYS A 1140 25.91 -23.03 -8.01
C LYS A 1140 25.58 -21.64 -7.45
N ARG A 1141 25.42 -20.64 -8.32
CA ARG A 1141 24.96 -19.30 -7.93
C ARG A 1141 23.49 -19.18 -8.29
N VAL A 1142 22.64 -18.83 -7.33
CA VAL A 1142 21.20 -18.67 -7.54
C VAL A 1142 20.85 -17.21 -7.44
N TYR A 1143 20.04 -16.74 -8.37
CA TYR A 1143 19.44 -15.41 -8.39
C TYR A 1143 17.93 -15.54 -8.33
N ARG A 1144 17.26 -14.69 -7.55
CA ARG A 1144 15.79 -14.64 -7.46
C ARG A 1144 15.30 -13.20 -7.49
N PHE A 1145 14.29 -12.95 -8.29
CA PHE A 1145 13.50 -11.73 -8.24
C PHE A 1145 12.01 -12.06 -8.33
N THR A 1146 11.16 -11.18 -7.80
CA THR A 1146 9.72 -11.37 -7.73
C THR A 1146 9.05 -10.41 -8.71
N VAL A 1147 8.11 -10.91 -9.51
CA VAL A 1147 7.38 -10.13 -10.53
C VAL A 1147 5.90 -10.18 -10.20
N ASP A 1148 5.23 -9.03 -10.10
CA ASP A 1148 3.76 -8.94 -10.02
C ASP A 1148 3.16 -8.69 -11.41
N VAL A 1149 2.28 -9.60 -11.83
CA VAL A 1149 1.59 -9.56 -13.14
C VAL A 1149 0.09 -9.31 -13.01
N SER A 1150 -0.34 -8.75 -11.88
CA SER A 1150 -1.75 -8.40 -11.63
C SER A 1150 -2.27 -7.29 -12.54
N ASP A 1151 -1.38 -6.44 -13.07
CA ASP A 1151 -1.70 -5.34 -13.98
C ASP A 1151 -1.16 -5.60 -15.41
N ARG A 1152 -1.64 -4.82 -16.39
CA ARG A 1152 -1.24 -4.89 -17.80
C ARG A 1152 0.25 -4.64 -17.99
N ILE A 1153 0.83 -3.76 -17.16
CA ILE A 1153 2.27 -3.52 -17.11
C ILE A 1153 2.78 -4.21 -15.86
N PRO A 1154 3.45 -5.36 -15.98
CA PRO A 1154 4.00 -6.04 -14.81
C PRO A 1154 5.09 -5.21 -14.14
N VAL A 1155 5.36 -5.50 -12.87
CA VAL A 1155 6.35 -4.78 -12.07
C VAL A 1155 7.25 -5.74 -11.28
N THR A 1156 8.51 -5.37 -11.09
CA THR A 1156 9.45 -6.12 -10.23
C THR A 1156 9.30 -5.66 -8.78
N LEU A 1157 9.19 -6.61 -7.84
CA LEU A 1157 9.07 -6.35 -6.41
C LEU A 1157 10.42 -6.54 -5.71
N GLY A 1158 11.01 -5.43 -5.24
CA GLY A 1158 12.28 -5.41 -4.53
C GLY A 1158 13.51 -5.64 -5.41
N GLU A 1159 14.68 -5.78 -4.78
CA GLU A 1159 15.96 -6.01 -5.46
C GLU A 1159 16.19 -7.50 -5.78
N VAL A 1160 16.96 -7.76 -6.85
CA VAL A 1160 17.42 -9.11 -7.19
C VAL A 1160 18.24 -9.69 -6.03
N ARG A 1161 17.79 -10.81 -5.48
CA ARG A 1161 18.50 -11.54 -4.43
C ARG A 1161 19.44 -12.55 -5.05
N SER A 1162 20.64 -12.72 -4.49
CA SER A 1162 21.56 -13.78 -4.93
C SER A 1162 22.21 -14.51 -3.75
N TRP A 1163 22.43 -15.81 -3.90
CA TRP A 1163 23.12 -16.66 -2.94
C TRP A 1163 23.81 -17.83 -3.64
N SER A 1164 24.71 -18.52 -2.95
CA SER A 1164 25.36 -19.73 -3.50
C SER A 1164 24.77 -20.98 -2.88
N VAL A 1165 24.55 -22.01 -3.67
CA VAL A 1165 24.00 -23.30 -3.24
C VAL A 1165 25.07 -24.37 -3.45
N PRO A 1166 25.42 -25.15 -2.41
CA PRO A 1166 26.30 -26.30 -2.56
C PRO A 1166 25.73 -27.29 -3.58
N LYS A 1167 26.62 -28.02 -4.27
CA LYS A 1167 26.18 -29.03 -5.23
C LYS A 1167 25.45 -30.19 -4.56
#